data_AF-A0AAV7D3I8-F1
#
_entry.id   AF-A0AAV7D3I8-F1
#
_cell.length_a   1.000
_cell.length_b   1.000
_cell.length_c   1.000
_cell.angle_alpha   90.00
_cell.angle_beta   90.00
_cell.angle_gamma   90.00
#
_symmetry.space_group_name_H-M   'P 1'
#
loop_
_entity.id
_entity.type
_entity.pdbx_description
1 polymer ?
#
loop_
_entity_poly.entity_id
_entity_poly.type
_entity_poly.pdbx_seq_one_letter_code
_entity_poly.pdbx_strand_id
1 'polypeptide(L)'
;MWKCQNMLRSHVRELLDLHKQPTSEANNAAMFGKLMTIAKNLPDPGKAQDFVKKFNQVLGDDEKLRSQLELLISPTCSCKQADVCVREIARKLANPKQPTNPFLEMVKFLLERIAPVHIDSEAISALVKLMNKSIEGTADDEEEGVSPDSAIRAGLELLKVLSFTHPTAFHSAETYESFLQCLRMDDDKVAEAAIQIFRNTGHRIETDLPQIRSALIPILHQKAKRGTPHQAKQAVHCIHAIFSNKEVQLAQIFEPLSRSLNADVPEQLVTPLVSLGHISMLAPDQFASPMKSVVANFIVKDLLMNDRTNGDKNGKLWSPDEEVSPEVLAKVQAIKLLVRWLLGMKNNQSKSANSTLRLLSAMLVSEGDLTEHKRISKSDMSRLRLAAGGAIMKLAQEPCYHEIITPEQFQLCALVINDECYQVRQIFAQKLHKALVKLQLPLEYMAIFALCAKDPVKERRAHARQCLLKNISIRREYIKQNPMANEKLLSLLPEYVVPYMIHLLAHDPDFTKPQDLDQLRDIKECLWFMLEVLMAKNENNSHMFMKKLCESIKQTRDAQAPDDPKANEKLYTVCDVALCVINSKITITLLDPPKEPMLPSRFFTQPDKDFINDKSYITDETKLHLLTGKPKPTTVLGALNKPLSATGKRPYHRTTVSDTVSNTSVISESDTTLLMQRDSISEVSEIGVSENEEHPVRMISVTPVKCDTVKNKEVISDQISTPTLGTERGKKRPAASPGTENIHKEPEEKKTDDVVPTPPPKRRGRPPKSESQGSAAKNDDSSKPSGRGRKRAAASQDGGAGLDAGNAKVKRKVLNARQK
;
A
#
# COMPACT_ATOMS: atom_id res chain seq x y z
N MET A 1 -6.55 0.85 -23.36
CA MET A 1 -6.45 -0.21 -24.38
C MET A 1 -5.34 -1.22 -24.05
N TRP A 2 -4.06 -0.90 -24.26
CA TRP A 2 -2.93 -1.85 -24.23
C TRP A 2 -2.81 -2.77 -23.00
N LYS A 3 -3.13 -2.30 -21.78
CA LYS A 3 -3.11 -3.17 -20.57
C LYS A 3 -4.04 -4.39 -20.71
N CYS A 4 -5.21 -4.24 -21.34
CA CYS A 4 -6.15 -5.34 -21.58
C CYS A 4 -5.67 -6.28 -22.70
N GLN A 5 -4.98 -5.72 -23.71
CA GLN A 5 -4.37 -6.49 -24.79
C GLN A 5 -3.19 -7.33 -24.28
N ASN A 6 -2.29 -6.78 -23.46
CA ASN A 6 -1.18 -7.53 -22.87
C ASN A 6 -1.68 -8.65 -21.93
N MET A 7 -2.70 -8.36 -21.12
CA MET A 7 -3.39 -9.37 -20.29
C MET A 7 -3.96 -10.52 -21.15
N LEU A 8 -4.65 -10.20 -22.25
CA LEU A 8 -5.20 -11.22 -23.15
C LEU A 8 -4.10 -12.00 -23.90
N ARG A 9 -3.02 -11.34 -24.34
CA ARG A 9 -1.81 -11.99 -24.88
C ARG A 9 -1.18 -12.95 -23.86
N SER A 10 -1.17 -12.60 -22.57
CA SER A 10 -0.73 -13.51 -21.51
C SER A 10 -1.63 -14.74 -21.41
N HIS A 11 -2.95 -14.58 -21.37
CA HIS A 11 -3.88 -15.72 -21.28
C HIS A 11 -3.85 -16.64 -22.51
N VAL A 12 -3.62 -16.11 -23.71
CA VAL A 12 -3.41 -16.94 -24.92
C VAL A 12 -2.06 -17.65 -24.87
N ARG A 13 -1.01 -17.03 -24.31
CA ARG A 13 0.30 -17.69 -24.11
C ARG A 13 0.21 -18.82 -23.08
N GLU A 14 -0.42 -18.54 -21.93
CA GLU A 14 -0.74 -19.52 -20.90
C GLU A 14 -1.56 -20.71 -21.45
N LEU A 15 -2.42 -20.49 -22.44
CA LEU A 15 -3.14 -21.56 -23.13
C LEU A 15 -2.22 -22.38 -24.05
N LEU A 16 -1.36 -21.73 -24.86
CA LEU A 16 -0.39 -22.44 -25.71
C LEU A 16 0.67 -23.21 -24.90
N ASP A 17 1.07 -22.72 -23.74
CA ASP A 17 2.00 -23.42 -22.86
C ASP A 17 1.37 -24.63 -22.15
N LEU A 18 0.03 -24.68 -22.05
CA LEU A 18 -0.71 -25.89 -21.65
C LEU A 18 -0.78 -26.93 -22.78
N HIS A 19 -0.83 -26.50 -24.05
CA HIS A 19 -0.73 -27.40 -25.23
C HIS A 19 0.65 -28.06 -25.37
N LYS A 20 1.69 -27.50 -24.74
CA LYS A 20 3.04 -28.10 -24.68
C LYS A 20 3.20 -29.12 -23.54
N GLN A 21 2.22 -29.23 -22.64
CA GLN A 21 2.25 -30.13 -21.48
C GLN A 21 1.50 -31.44 -21.77
N PRO A 22 1.89 -32.57 -21.17
CA PRO A 22 1.17 -33.83 -21.34
C PRO A 22 -0.29 -33.72 -20.86
N THR A 23 -1.19 -34.40 -21.57
CA THR A 23 -2.62 -34.44 -21.25
C THR A 23 -2.85 -35.09 -19.89
N SER A 24 -3.59 -34.41 -19.02
CA SER A 24 -3.98 -34.88 -17.69
C SER A 24 -5.24 -34.15 -17.24
N GLU A 25 -5.96 -34.67 -16.25
CA GLU A 25 -7.17 -34.01 -15.72
C GLU A 25 -6.88 -32.59 -15.21
N ALA A 26 -5.74 -32.40 -14.55
CA ALA A 26 -5.28 -31.08 -14.10
C ALA A 26 -4.97 -30.12 -15.25
N ASN A 27 -4.32 -30.60 -16.33
CA ASN A 27 -4.09 -29.80 -17.54
C ASN A 27 -5.42 -29.43 -18.22
N ASN A 28 -6.33 -30.40 -18.39
CA ASN A 28 -7.65 -30.18 -18.99
C ASN A 28 -8.49 -29.16 -18.21
N ALA A 29 -8.48 -29.24 -16.87
CA ALA A 29 -9.15 -28.27 -15.99
C ALA A 29 -8.51 -26.87 -16.09
N ALA A 30 -7.17 -26.79 -16.13
CA ALA A 30 -6.44 -25.53 -16.32
C ALA A 30 -6.75 -24.89 -17.69
N MET A 31 -6.74 -25.67 -18.77
CA MET A 31 -7.14 -25.23 -20.11
C MET A 31 -8.55 -24.67 -20.08
N PHE A 32 -9.53 -25.42 -19.55
CA PHE A 32 -10.92 -24.95 -19.46
C PHE A 32 -11.03 -23.60 -18.73
N GLY A 33 -10.31 -23.42 -17.61
CA GLY A 33 -10.22 -22.14 -16.91
C GLY A 33 -9.67 -20.99 -17.77
N LYS A 34 -8.64 -21.24 -18.59
CA LYS A 34 -8.12 -20.25 -19.56
C LYS A 34 -9.12 -19.94 -20.66
N LEU A 35 -9.79 -20.95 -21.23
CA LEU A 35 -10.84 -20.77 -22.25
C LEU A 35 -12.00 -19.91 -21.74
N MET A 36 -12.47 -20.14 -20.51
CA MET A 36 -13.48 -19.28 -19.87
C MET A 36 -12.99 -17.84 -19.67
N THR A 37 -11.70 -17.66 -19.36
CA THR A 37 -11.09 -16.33 -19.15
C THR A 37 -10.93 -15.56 -20.47
N ILE A 38 -10.57 -16.25 -21.55
CA ILE A 38 -10.48 -15.69 -22.91
C ILE A 38 -11.88 -15.33 -23.43
N ALA A 39 -12.87 -16.21 -23.27
CA ALA A 39 -14.24 -15.95 -23.72
C ALA A 39 -14.90 -14.74 -23.03
N LYS A 40 -14.61 -14.51 -21.74
CA LYS A 40 -15.02 -13.28 -21.02
C LYS A 40 -14.45 -11.98 -21.60
N ASN A 41 -13.41 -12.07 -22.44
CA ASN A 41 -12.78 -10.93 -23.11
C ASN A 41 -13.28 -10.75 -24.56
N LEU A 42 -14.29 -11.49 -25.02
CA LEU A 42 -14.83 -11.42 -26.38
C LEU A 42 -16.31 -10.96 -26.40
N PRO A 43 -16.84 -10.49 -27.55
CA PRO A 43 -18.26 -10.21 -27.71
C PRO A 43 -19.11 -11.47 -27.46
N ASP A 44 -20.32 -11.31 -26.91
CA ASP A 44 -21.21 -12.42 -26.51
C ASP A 44 -20.47 -13.55 -25.73
N PRO A 45 -20.13 -13.33 -24.44
CA PRO A 45 -19.41 -14.31 -23.64
C PRO A 45 -20.11 -15.67 -23.47
N GLY A 46 -21.38 -15.81 -23.85
CA GLY A 46 -22.07 -17.09 -23.95
C GLY A 46 -21.57 -17.86 -25.18
N LYS A 47 -21.83 -17.32 -26.38
CA LYS A 47 -21.40 -17.97 -27.64
C LYS A 47 -19.88 -18.05 -27.78
N ALA A 48 -19.14 -17.07 -27.27
CA ALA A 48 -17.68 -17.05 -27.30
C ALA A 48 -17.06 -18.25 -26.58
N GLN A 49 -17.68 -18.80 -25.53
CA GLN A 49 -17.15 -19.98 -24.84
C GLN A 49 -17.05 -21.19 -25.78
N ASP A 50 -18.09 -21.46 -26.58
CA ASP A 50 -18.12 -22.64 -27.44
C ASP A 50 -17.26 -22.47 -28.69
N PHE A 51 -17.18 -21.25 -29.24
CA PHE A 51 -16.22 -20.94 -30.31
C PHE A 51 -14.76 -20.98 -29.81
N VAL A 52 -14.46 -20.55 -28.59
CA VAL A 52 -13.12 -20.64 -28.00
C VAL A 52 -12.76 -22.09 -27.64
N LYS A 53 -13.70 -22.91 -27.17
CA LYS A 53 -13.52 -24.39 -27.06
C LYS A 53 -13.19 -25.02 -28.40
N LYS A 54 -13.96 -24.69 -29.46
CA LYS A 54 -13.70 -25.19 -30.82
C LYS A 54 -12.34 -24.74 -31.35
N PHE A 55 -11.94 -23.49 -31.09
CA PHE A 55 -10.61 -23.00 -31.48
C PHE A 55 -9.50 -23.76 -30.76
N ASN A 56 -9.69 -24.10 -29.49
CA ASN A 56 -8.74 -24.91 -28.72
C ASN A 56 -8.57 -26.33 -29.25
N GLN A 57 -9.63 -26.93 -29.80
CA GLN A 57 -9.55 -28.24 -30.46
C GLN A 57 -8.66 -28.15 -31.71
N VAL A 58 -8.91 -27.17 -32.59
CA VAL A 58 -8.10 -26.95 -33.80
C VAL A 58 -6.63 -26.60 -33.47
N LEU A 59 -6.37 -25.91 -32.34
CA LEU A 59 -5.01 -25.70 -31.82
C LEU A 59 -4.37 -26.98 -31.26
N GLY A 60 -5.15 -27.98 -30.85
CA GLY A 60 -4.63 -29.31 -30.51
C GLY A 60 -4.10 -30.04 -31.74
N ASP A 61 -4.87 -29.98 -32.84
CA ASP A 61 -4.64 -30.72 -34.07
C ASP A 61 -3.59 -30.09 -35.01
N ASP A 62 -3.56 -28.75 -35.15
CA ASP A 62 -2.69 -28.05 -36.10
C ASP A 62 -1.50 -27.35 -35.42
N GLU A 63 -0.38 -28.06 -35.33
CA GLU A 63 0.88 -27.53 -34.79
C GLU A 63 1.35 -26.26 -35.51
N LYS A 64 1.17 -26.17 -36.84
CA LYS A 64 1.55 -24.96 -37.61
C LYS A 64 0.63 -23.78 -37.28
N LEU A 65 -0.61 -24.01 -36.88
CA LEU A 65 -1.52 -22.98 -36.35
C LEU A 65 -1.07 -22.51 -34.97
N ARG A 66 -0.65 -23.42 -34.08
CA ARG A 66 -0.02 -23.06 -32.80
C ARG A 66 1.22 -22.19 -33.02
N SER A 67 2.12 -22.58 -33.92
CA SER A 67 3.35 -21.81 -34.22
C SER A 67 3.07 -20.39 -34.71
N GLN A 68 2.06 -20.20 -35.58
CA GLN A 68 1.68 -18.86 -36.03
C GLN A 68 1.01 -18.02 -34.91
N LEU A 69 0.22 -18.65 -34.03
CA LEU A 69 -0.36 -17.96 -32.88
C LEU A 69 0.70 -17.61 -31.82
N GLU A 70 1.69 -18.47 -31.62
CA GLU A 70 2.84 -18.23 -30.74
C GLU A 70 3.71 -17.07 -31.25
N LEU A 71 3.98 -17.02 -32.56
CA LEU A 71 4.65 -15.88 -33.19
C LEU A 71 3.85 -14.58 -33.01
N LEU A 72 2.54 -14.60 -33.26
CA LEU A 72 1.67 -13.43 -33.09
C LEU A 72 1.66 -12.87 -31.66
N ILE A 73 1.70 -13.74 -30.64
CA ILE A 73 1.77 -13.34 -29.22
C ILE A 73 3.19 -13.16 -28.67
N SER A 74 4.22 -13.33 -29.51
CA SER A 74 5.61 -13.11 -29.10
C SER A 74 5.83 -11.65 -28.66
N PRO A 75 6.56 -11.39 -27.56
CA PRO A 75 6.97 -10.04 -27.16
C PRO A 75 7.85 -9.30 -28.18
N THR A 76 8.33 -9.98 -29.23
CA THR A 76 9.17 -9.42 -30.31
C THR A 76 8.49 -9.44 -31.68
N CYS A 77 7.17 -9.71 -31.74
CA CYS A 77 6.41 -9.71 -32.99
C CYS A 77 6.25 -8.27 -33.51
N SER A 78 6.70 -7.98 -34.73
CA SER A 78 6.46 -6.68 -35.37
C SER A 78 5.04 -6.59 -35.94
N CYS A 79 4.53 -5.37 -36.14
CA CYS A 79 3.21 -5.15 -36.74
C CYS A 79 3.10 -5.78 -38.14
N LYS A 80 4.21 -5.80 -38.90
CA LYS A 80 4.33 -6.45 -40.22
C LYS A 80 4.21 -7.98 -40.12
N GLN A 81 4.85 -8.59 -39.11
CA GLN A 81 4.73 -10.03 -38.85
C GLN A 81 3.32 -10.40 -38.37
N ALA A 82 2.73 -9.60 -37.50
CA ALA A 82 1.39 -9.83 -36.96
C ALA A 82 0.33 -9.89 -38.07
N ASP A 83 0.36 -8.93 -39.00
CA ASP A 83 -0.50 -8.89 -40.17
C ASP A 83 -0.37 -10.15 -41.07
N VAL A 84 0.84 -10.69 -41.23
CA VAL A 84 1.04 -12.01 -41.87
C VAL A 84 0.41 -13.13 -41.04
N CYS A 85 0.72 -13.25 -39.75
CA CYS A 85 0.22 -14.31 -38.88
C CYS A 85 -1.32 -14.34 -38.84
N VAL A 86 -1.97 -13.18 -38.67
CA VAL A 86 -3.43 -13.06 -38.65
C VAL A 86 -4.04 -13.52 -39.97
N ARG A 87 -3.48 -13.12 -41.12
CA ARG A 87 -3.93 -13.61 -42.44
C ARG A 87 -3.75 -15.12 -42.60
N GLU A 88 -2.67 -15.72 -42.11
CA GLU A 88 -2.48 -17.17 -42.21
C GLU A 88 -3.46 -17.96 -41.33
N ILE A 89 -3.63 -17.54 -40.07
CA ILE A 89 -4.57 -18.16 -39.13
C ILE A 89 -6.00 -18.06 -39.68
N ALA A 90 -6.43 -16.87 -40.12
CA ALA A 90 -7.76 -16.67 -40.70
C ALA A 90 -7.96 -17.49 -41.99
N ARG A 91 -6.96 -17.57 -42.87
CA ARG A 91 -7.03 -18.34 -44.13
C ARG A 91 -7.19 -19.84 -43.87
N LYS A 92 -6.51 -20.40 -42.85
CA LYS A 92 -6.66 -21.80 -42.43
C LYS A 92 -8.07 -22.08 -41.90
N LEU A 93 -8.55 -21.23 -40.98
CA LEU A 93 -9.85 -21.41 -40.31
C LEU A 93 -11.07 -21.13 -41.22
N ALA A 94 -10.85 -20.52 -42.40
CA ALA A 94 -11.87 -20.28 -43.42
C ALA A 94 -12.15 -21.49 -44.34
N ASN A 95 -11.61 -22.67 -44.04
CA ASN A 95 -11.82 -23.89 -44.83
C ASN A 95 -12.66 -24.92 -44.04
N PRO A 96 -13.79 -25.45 -44.57
CA PRO A 96 -14.42 -25.13 -45.85
C PRO A 96 -14.99 -23.70 -45.88
N LYS A 97 -14.97 -23.08 -47.07
CA LYS A 97 -15.52 -21.73 -47.29
C LYS A 97 -17.04 -21.73 -47.08
N GLN A 98 -17.49 -21.06 -46.01
CA GLN A 98 -18.89 -20.79 -45.73
C GLN A 98 -19.15 -19.27 -45.83
N PRO A 99 -20.27 -18.82 -46.42
CA PRO A 99 -20.54 -17.39 -46.63
C PRO A 99 -20.76 -16.62 -45.32
N THR A 100 -21.24 -17.31 -44.28
CA THR A 100 -21.30 -16.81 -42.90
C THR A 100 -20.69 -17.85 -41.97
N ASN A 101 -19.58 -17.50 -41.31
CA ASN A 101 -18.87 -18.40 -40.38
C ASN A 101 -18.67 -17.69 -39.03
N PRO A 102 -19.66 -17.77 -38.11
CA PRO A 102 -19.58 -17.08 -36.81
C PRO A 102 -18.39 -17.50 -35.93
N PHE A 103 -17.87 -18.72 -36.13
CA PHE A 103 -16.66 -19.20 -35.49
C PHE A 103 -15.41 -18.44 -35.99
N LEU A 104 -15.28 -18.25 -37.31
CA LEU A 104 -14.19 -17.47 -37.89
C LEU A 104 -14.23 -16.01 -37.43
N GLU A 105 -15.41 -15.38 -37.42
CA GLU A 105 -15.55 -14.00 -36.92
C GLU A 105 -15.18 -13.88 -35.43
N MET A 106 -15.56 -14.85 -34.59
CA MET A 106 -15.15 -14.87 -33.18
C MET A 106 -13.62 -15.00 -33.02
N VAL A 107 -12.96 -15.79 -33.87
CA VAL A 107 -11.49 -15.90 -33.86
C VAL A 107 -10.83 -14.63 -34.42
N LYS A 108 -11.38 -13.96 -35.43
CA LYS A 108 -10.90 -12.63 -35.87
C LYS A 108 -10.91 -11.61 -34.73
N PHE A 109 -12.02 -11.49 -33.98
CA PHE A 109 -12.09 -10.60 -32.82
C PHE A 109 -11.05 -10.93 -31.74
N LEU A 110 -10.69 -12.20 -31.57
CA LEU A 110 -9.59 -12.60 -30.68
C LEU A 110 -8.23 -12.16 -31.24
N LEU A 111 -7.97 -12.43 -32.53
CA LEU A 111 -6.73 -12.10 -33.23
C LEU A 111 -6.46 -10.60 -33.26
N GLU A 112 -7.43 -9.78 -33.65
CA GLU A 112 -7.36 -8.32 -33.66
C GLU A 112 -7.04 -7.75 -32.27
N ARG A 113 -7.61 -8.34 -31.21
CA ARG A 113 -7.37 -7.90 -29.83
C ARG A 113 -6.01 -8.33 -29.27
N ILE A 114 -5.35 -9.35 -29.83
CA ILE A 114 -4.01 -9.78 -29.39
C ILE A 114 -2.89 -9.31 -30.31
N ALA A 115 -3.15 -8.96 -31.57
CA ALA A 115 -2.13 -8.53 -32.52
C ALA A 115 -1.48 -7.18 -32.13
N PRO A 116 -0.15 -7.03 -32.19
CA PRO A 116 0.48 -5.72 -32.18
C PRO A 116 0.16 -5.03 -33.51
N VAL A 117 -0.62 -3.95 -33.45
CA VAL A 117 -1.00 -3.13 -34.62
C VAL A 117 -0.30 -1.77 -34.61
N HIS A 118 -0.03 -1.23 -33.42
CA HIS A 118 0.52 0.12 -33.22
C HIS A 118 1.90 0.13 -32.57
N ILE A 119 2.28 -0.93 -31.84
CA ILE A 119 3.44 -0.95 -30.93
C ILE A 119 4.31 -2.16 -31.23
N ASP A 120 5.49 -1.90 -31.78
CA ASP A 120 6.63 -2.81 -31.87
C ASP A 120 7.94 -2.01 -31.69
N SER A 121 9.10 -2.65 -31.87
CA SER A 121 10.40 -1.99 -31.69
C SER A 121 10.69 -0.88 -32.72
N GLU A 122 10.11 -0.95 -33.92
CA GLU A 122 10.23 0.13 -34.92
C GLU A 122 9.41 1.35 -34.44
N ALA A 123 8.17 1.11 -34.01
CA ALA A 123 7.27 2.16 -33.51
C ALA A 123 7.80 2.86 -32.25
N ILE A 124 8.37 2.12 -31.28
CA ILE A 124 9.01 2.72 -30.10
C ILE A 124 10.23 3.56 -30.51
N SER A 125 11.09 3.04 -31.39
CA SER A 125 12.27 3.77 -31.86
C SER A 125 11.90 5.05 -32.62
N ALA A 126 10.80 5.02 -33.40
CA ALA A 126 10.27 6.19 -34.10
C ALA A 126 9.69 7.24 -33.12
N LEU A 127 8.93 6.81 -32.11
CA LEU A 127 8.37 7.70 -31.09
C LEU A 127 9.46 8.37 -30.24
N VAL A 128 10.53 7.63 -29.90
CA VAL A 128 11.70 8.20 -29.21
C VAL A 128 12.46 9.18 -30.12
N LYS A 129 12.61 8.89 -31.41
CA LYS A 129 13.23 9.83 -32.37
C LYS A 129 12.41 11.11 -32.57
N LEU A 130 11.08 11.04 -32.53
CA LEU A 130 10.22 12.24 -32.51
C LEU A 130 10.44 13.06 -31.24
N MET A 131 10.42 12.42 -30.07
CA MET A 131 10.70 13.07 -28.78
C MET A 131 12.08 13.74 -28.75
N ASN A 132 13.11 13.12 -29.32
CA ASN A 132 14.45 13.72 -29.41
C ASN A 132 14.46 15.01 -30.24
N LYS A 133 13.72 15.07 -31.35
CA LYS A 133 13.59 16.31 -32.14
C LYS A 133 13.01 17.45 -31.29
N SER A 134 11.98 17.20 -30.49
CA SER A 134 11.43 18.20 -29.56
C SER A 134 12.45 18.63 -28.49
N ILE A 135 13.27 17.69 -27.99
CA ILE A 135 14.38 17.99 -27.04
C ILE A 135 15.48 18.83 -27.71
N GLU A 136 15.75 18.62 -29.00
CA GLU A 136 16.76 19.32 -29.80
C GLU A 136 16.27 20.67 -30.37
N GLY A 137 14.96 20.96 -30.29
CA GLY A 137 14.35 22.12 -30.95
C GLY A 137 14.28 21.98 -32.49
N THR A 138 14.27 20.75 -33.00
CA THR A 138 14.26 20.40 -34.44
C THR A 138 12.95 19.70 -34.86
N ALA A 139 11.91 19.81 -34.04
CA ALA A 139 10.55 19.38 -34.33
C ALA A 139 9.66 20.57 -34.69
N ASP A 140 8.72 20.36 -35.60
CA ASP A 140 7.73 21.34 -36.05
C ASP A 140 6.57 21.47 -35.03
N ASP A 141 6.88 21.36 -33.73
CA ASP A 141 5.91 21.27 -32.62
C ASP A 141 4.95 22.49 -32.60
N GLU A 142 5.49 23.69 -32.89
CA GLU A 142 4.69 24.92 -32.95
C GLU A 142 3.72 24.96 -34.15
N GLU A 143 4.04 24.31 -35.27
CA GLU A 143 3.14 24.20 -36.44
C GLU A 143 1.99 23.21 -36.17
N GLU A 144 2.25 22.13 -35.42
CA GLU A 144 1.24 21.22 -34.87
C GLU A 144 0.47 21.82 -33.66
N GLY A 145 0.84 23.02 -33.21
CA GLY A 145 0.15 23.78 -32.16
C GLY A 145 0.41 23.32 -30.73
N VAL A 146 1.59 22.73 -30.47
CA VAL A 146 2.01 22.19 -29.17
C VAL A 146 3.36 22.79 -28.76
N SER A 147 3.59 23.07 -27.47
CA SER A 147 4.94 23.49 -27.03
C SER A 147 5.88 22.28 -26.88
N PRO A 148 7.18 22.41 -27.18
CA PRO A 148 8.14 21.29 -27.06
C PRO A 148 8.12 20.63 -25.67
N ASP A 149 8.08 21.41 -24.58
CA ASP A 149 7.92 20.89 -23.20
C ASP A 149 6.69 19.99 -23.03
N SER A 150 5.57 20.36 -23.67
CA SER A 150 4.32 19.59 -23.64
C SER A 150 4.43 18.31 -24.45
N ALA A 151 5.04 18.39 -25.64
CA ALA A 151 5.30 17.24 -26.51
C ALA A 151 6.21 16.21 -25.82
N ILE A 152 7.32 16.66 -25.23
CA ILE A 152 8.28 15.84 -24.48
C ILE A 152 7.61 15.15 -23.29
N ARG A 153 6.85 15.90 -22.48
CA ARG A 153 6.15 15.35 -21.30
C ARG A 153 5.06 14.35 -21.71
N ALA A 154 4.26 14.65 -22.74
CA ALA A 154 3.24 13.73 -23.24
C ALA A 154 3.86 12.46 -23.86
N GLY A 155 4.93 12.61 -24.64
CA GLY A 155 5.70 11.51 -25.22
C GLY A 155 6.30 10.60 -24.15
N LEU A 156 6.88 11.16 -23.09
CA LEU A 156 7.41 10.39 -21.97
C LEU A 156 6.33 9.70 -21.13
N GLU A 157 5.19 10.33 -20.87
CA GLU A 157 4.05 9.66 -20.21
C GLU A 157 3.52 8.48 -21.05
N LEU A 158 3.43 8.65 -22.37
CA LEU A 158 3.08 7.58 -23.30
C LEU A 158 4.11 6.45 -23.27
N LEU A 159 5.41 6.75 -23.42
CA LEU A 159 6.50 5.79 -23.34
C LEU A 159 6.55 5.09 -21.97
N LYS A 160 6.23 5.77 -20.88
CA LYS A 160 6.11 5.21 -19.52
C LYS A 160 4.96 4.21 -19.44
N VAL A 161 3.78 4.50 -20.00
CA VAL A 161 2.66 3.54 -20.12
C VAL A 161 3.00 2.35 -21.02
N LEU A 162 3.73 2.59 -22.10
CA LEU A 162 4.17 1.55 -23.04
C LEU A 162 5.24 0.63 -22.41
N SER A 163 6.14 1.17 -21.58
CA SER A 163 7.16 0.39 -20.86
C SER A 163 6.56 -0.73 -19.99
N PHE A 164 5.38 -0.51 -19.41
CA PHE A 164 4.65 -1.51 -18.63
C PHE A 164 3.88 -2.56 -19.47
N THR A 165 3.74 -2.34 -20.78
CA THR A 165 2.90 -3.19 -21.65
C THR A 165 3.67 -3.89 -22.77
N HIS A 166 4.76 -3.29 -23.24
CA HIS A 166 5.61 -3.79 -24.32
C HIS A 166 7.12 -3.60 -23.98
N PRO A 167 7.61 -4.02 -22.79
CA PRO A 167 8.96 -3.67 -22.33
C PRO A 167 10.09 -4.12 -23.27
N THR A 168 9.87 -5.22 -24.01
CA THR A 168 10.81 -5.74 -25.02
C THR A 168 10.98 -4.86 -26.24
N ALA A 169 10.00 -4.01 -26.58
CA ALA A 169 10.08 -3.10 -27.73
C ALA A 169 11.04 -1.91 -27.50
N PHE A 170 11.44 -1.67 -26.25
CA PHE A 170 12.37 -0.59 -25.86
C PHE A 170 13.85 -1.03 -25.94
N HIS A 171 14.13 -2.30 -26.26
CA HIS A 171 15.47 -2.84 -26.17
C HIS A 171 16.32 -2.53 -27.42
N SER A 172 16.75 -1.27 -27.56
CA SER A 172 17.76 -0.84 -28.54
C SER A 172 18.70 0.20 -27.94
N ALA A 173 19.95 0.27 -28.42
CA ALA A 173 20.97 1.19 -27.90
C ALA A 173 20.52 2.66 -28.05
N GLU A 174 20.09 3.06 -29.25
CA GLU A 174 19.56 4.40 -29.55
C GLU A 174 18.44 4.83 -28.58
N THR A 175 17.52 3.91 -28.27
CA THR A 175 16.41 4.15 -27.34
C THR A 175 16.92 4.48 -25.93
N TYR A 176 17.89 3.72 -25.43
CA TYR A 176 18.46 3.97 -24.11
C TYR A 176 19.40 5.17 -24.06
N GLU A 177 20.12 5.48 -25.13
CA GLU A 177 20.95 6.70 -25.23
C GLU A 177 20.08 7.96 -25.17
N SER A 178 18.92 7.94 -25.84
CA SER A 178 17.89 8.98 -25.76
C SER A 178 17.37 9.17 -24.32
N PHE A 179 17.12 8.08 -23.58
CA PHE A 179 16.73 8.20 -22.17
C PHE A 179 17.89 8.61 -21.25
N LEU A 180 19.15 8.29 -21.57
CA LEU A 180 20.32 8.83 -20.85
C LEU A 180 20.44 10.35 -21.00
N GLN A 181 20.00 10.91 -22.14
CA GLN A 181 19.86 12.36 -22.34
C GLN A 181 18.71 12.94 -21.50
N CYS A 182 17.53 12.30 -21.52
CA CYS A 182 16.39 12.70 -20.67
C CYS A 182 16.73 12.74 -19.17
N LEU A 183 17.55 11.79 -18.68
CA LEU A 183 18.00 11.76 -17.28
C LEU A 183 18.88 12.95 -16.86
N ARG A 184 19.49 13.64 -17.83
CA ARG A 184 20.39 14.79 -17.64
C ARG A 184 19.68 16.14 -17.80
N MET A 185 18.41 16.15 -18.22
CA MET A 185 17.60 17.37 -18.26
C MET A 185 17.24 17.84 -16.85
N ASP A 186 17.05 19.15 -16.70
CA ASP A 186 16.69 19.79 -15.42
C ASP A 186 15.22 19.60 -15.04
N ASP A 187 14.35 19.17 -15.97
CA ASP A 187 12.96 18.82 -15.65
C ASP A 187 12.91 17.54 -14.80
N ASP A 188 12.50 17.71 -13.54
CA ASP A 188 12.46 16.62 -12.57
C ASP A 188 11.48 15.48 -12.93
N LYS A 189 10.38 15.79 -13.64
CA LYS A 189 9.37 14.82 -14.09
C LYS A 189 9.88 14.01 -15.28
N VAL A 190 10.53 14.68 -16.24
CA VAL A 190 11.22 14.05 -17.39
C VAL A 190 12.24 13.04 -16.88
N ALA A 191 13.08 13.45 -15.92
CA ALA A 191 14.04 12.55 -15.31
C ALA A 191 13.38 11.41 -14.50
N GLU A 192 12.29 11.64 -13.76
CA GLU A 192 11.57 10.54 -13.08
C GLU A 192 11.00 9.51 -14.09
N ALA A 193 10.33 9.99 -15.14
CA ALA A 193 9.75 9.14 -16.18
C ALA A 193 10.83 8.28 -16.88
N ALA A 194 11.99 8.86 -17.20
CA ALA A 194 13.11 8.14 -17.78
C ALA A 194 13.65 7.05 -16.83
N ILE A 195 13.84 7.32 -15.51
CA ILE A 195 14.25 6.28 -14.55
C ILE A 195 13.20 5.14 -14.49
N GLN A 196 11.91 5.46 -14.56
CA GLN A 196 10.82 4.49 -14.53
C GLN A 196 10.80 3.61 -15.79
N ILE A 197 11.05 4.18 -16.97
CA ILE A 197 11.21 3.43 -18.24
C ILE A 197 12.43 2.49 -18.17
N PHE A 198 13.59 2.98 -17.70
CA PHE A 198 14.77 2.13 -17.47
C PHE A 198 14.45 0.96 -16.53
N ARG A 199 13.81 1.22 -15.39
CA ARG A 199 13.42 0.20 -14.39
C ARG A 199 12.51 -0.89 -14.96
N ASN A 200 11.61 -0.54 -15.89
CA ASN A 200 10.61 -1.45 -16.45
C ASN A 200 11.11 -2.27 -17.65
N THR A 201 12.15 -1.81 -18.35
CA THR A 201 12.61 -2.40 -19.62
C THR A 201 14.05 -2.90 -19.56
N GLY A 202 14.86 -2.33 -18.66
CA GLY A 202 16.31 -2.45 -18.65
C GLY A 202 16.87 -3.79 -18.14
N HIS A 203 16.04 -4.82 -17.91
CA HIS A 203 16.47 -6.11 -17.35
C HIS A 203 17.56 -6.85 -18.15
N ARG A 204 17.84 -6.43 -19.39
CA ARG A 204 18.94 -6.94 -20.24
C ARG A 204 20.06 -5.93 -20.51
N ILE A 205 20.01 -4.73 -19.93
CA ILE A 205 21.05 -3.71 -20.15
C ILE A 205 22.43 -4.20 -19.64
N GLU A 206 22.47 -4.98 -18.57
CA GLU A 206 23.75 -5.50 -18.05
C GLU A 206 24.37 -6.61 -18.90
N THR A 207 23.57 -7.42 -19.60
CA THR A 207 24.07 -8.50 -20.48
C THR A 207 24.33 -8.00 -21.90
N ASP A 208 23.44 -7.18 -22.44
CA ASP A 208 23.36 -6.91 -23.88
C ASP A 208 23.93 -5.50 -24.23
N LEU A 209 24.01 -4.57 -23.26
CA LEU A 209 24.35 -3.15 -23.48
C LEU A 209 25.30 -2.56 -22.39
N PRO A 210 26.53 -3.08 -22.23
CA PRO A 210 27.46 -2.71 -21.15
C PRO A 210 27.87 -1.22 -21.14
N GLN A 211 27.83 -0.53 -22.29
CA GLN A 211 28.07 0.91 -22.40
C GLN A 211 26.95 1.72 -21.72
N ILE A 212 25.69 1.33 -21.93
CA ILE A 212 24.52 1.97 -21.31
C ILE A 212 24.54 1.78 -19.80
N ARG A 213 24.82 0.55 -19.34
CA ARG A 213 25.05 0.23 -17.91
C ARG A 213 26.07 1.16 -17.27
N SER A 214 27.21 1.36 -17.93
CA SER A 214 28.34 2.13 -17.40
C SER A 214 28.02 3.63 -17.30
N ALA A 215 27.22 4.17 -18.22
CA ALA A 215 26.71 5.54 -18.16
C ALA A 215 25.56 5.72 -17.16
N LEU A 216 24.73 4.68 -16.94
CA LEU A 216 23.53 4.74 -16.12
C LEU A 216 23.82 4.70 -14.60
N ILE A 217 24.75 3.84 -14.14
CA ILE A 217 25.04 3.65 -12.70
C ILE A 217 25.39 4.98 -11.99
N PRO A 218 26.30 5.84 -12.49
CA PRO A 218 26.64 7.10 -11.82
C PRO A 218 25.44 8.06 -11.69
N ILE A 219 24.59 8.13 -12.72
CA ILE A 219 23.40 8.99 -12.74
C ILE A 219 22.38 8.51 -11.71
N LEU A 220 22.14 7.20 -11.62
CA LEU A 220 21.26 6.63 -10.59
C LEU A 220 21.83 6.84 -9.19
N HIS A 221 23.15 6.74 -9.00
CA HIS A 221 23.80 7.06 -7.73
C HIS A 221 23.67 8.54 -7.35
N GLN A 222 23.74 9.47 -8.31
CA GLN A 222 23.50 10.89 -8.10
C GLN A 222 22.04 11.17 -7.73
N LYS A 223 21.08 10.70 -8.53
CA LYS A 223 19.63 10.92 -8.32
C LYS A 223 19.16 10.25 -7.00
N ALA A 224 19.72 9.10 -6.61
CA ALA A 224 19.47 8.47 -5.30
C ALA A 224 20.07 9.19 -4.09
N LYS A 225 21.10 10.04 -4.27
CA LYS A 225 21.76 10.78 -3.17
C LYS A 225 21.32 12.24 -3.06
N ARG A 226 20.97 12.88 -4.19
CA ARG A 226 20.72 14.33 -4.31
C ARG A 226 19.54 14.71 -5.20
N GLY A 227 18.87 13.77 -5.85
CA GLY A 227 17.67 14.06 -6.65
C GLY A 227 16.44 14.31 -5.79
N THR A 228 15.29 14.52 -6.42
CA THR A 228 14.02 14.65 -5.69
C THR A 228 13.66 13.35 -4.96
N PRO A 229 12.80 13.38 -3.93
CA PRO A 229 12.31 12.18 -3.26
C PRO A 229 11.74 11.12 -4.21
N HIS A 230 11.08 11.55 -5.28
CA HIS A 230 10.51 10.65 -6.29
C HIS A 230 11.59 10.03 -7.18
N GLN A 231 12.52 10.84 -7.74
CA GLN A 231 13.67 10.33 -8.48
C GLN A 231 14.52 9.37 -7.65
N ALA A 232 14.71 9.67 -6.36
CA ALA A 232 15.50 8.86 -5.44
C ALA A 232 14.84 7.49 -5.16
N LYS A 233 13.51 7.46 -4.94
CA LYS A 233 12.70 6.23 -4.95
C LYS A 233 12.93 5.44 -6.23
N GLN A 234 12.76 6.06 -7.40
CA GLN A 234 12.87 5.34 -8.67
C GLN A 234 14.29 4.83 -8.92
N ALA A 235 15.32 5.61 -8.59
CA ALA A 235 16.72 5.24 -8.81
C ALA A 235 17.13 4.01 -7.99
N VAL A 236 16.73 3.94 -6.72
CA VAL A 236 16.98 2.76 -5.85
C VAL A 236 16.27 1.52 -6.38
N HIS A 237 15.03 1.63 -6.89
CA HIS A 237 14.33 0.51 -7.53
C HIS A 237 14.95 0.12 -8.88
N CYS A 238 15.41 1.08 -9.67
CA CYS A 238 16.07 0.87 -10.95
C CYS A 238 17.38 0.10 -10.79
N ILE A 239 18.22 0.50 -9.82
CA ILE A 239 19.45 -0.23 -9.45
C ILE A 239 19.14 -1.68 -9.06
N HIS A 240 18.10 -1.90 -8.24
CA HIS A 240 17.69 -3.24 -7.82
C HIS A 240 17.18 -4.12 -8.98
N ALA A 241 16.49 -3.52 -9.96
CA ALA A 241 15.82 -4.22 -11.06
C ALA A 241 16.70 -4.51 -12.28
N ILE A 242 17.84 -3.81 -12.44
CA ILE A 242 18.72 -3.92 -13.61
C ILE A 242 20.03 -4.67 -13.30
N PHE A 243 20.68 -4.41 -12.15
CA PHE A 243 22.05 -4.87 -11.92
C PHE A 243 22.11 -6.09 -11.00
N SER A 244 22.80 -7.14 -11.42
CA SER A 244 23.14 -8.32 -10.61
C SER A 244 23.87 -7.93 -9.32
N ASN A 245 24.85 -7.03 -9.44
CA ASN A 245 25.67 -6.50 -8.33
C ASN A 245 25.00 -5.38 -7.50
N LYS A 246 23.66 -5.25 -7.59
CA LYS A 246 22.79 -4.36 -6.78
C LYS A 246 23.26 -4.14 -5.33
N GLU A 247 23.66 -5.19 -4.62
CA GLU A 247 24.07 -5.11 -3.20
C GLU A 247 25.30 -4.20 -3.00
N VAL A 248 26.24 -4.19 -3.95
CA VAL A 248 27.40 -3.29 -3.94
C VAL A 248 26.98 -1.86 -4.27
N GLN A 249 26.11 -1.68 -5.26
CA GLN A 249 25.61 -0.36 -5.67
C GLN A 249 24.78 0.31 -4.57
N LEU A 250 23.86 -0.44 -3.95
CA LEU A 250 23.05 0.03 -2.83
C LEU A 250 23.91 0.30 -1.59
N ALA A 251 24.99 -0.44 -1.33
CA ALA A 251 25.93 -0.14 -0.24
C ALA A 251 26.67 1.20 -0.48
N GLN A 252 27.13 1.46 -1.71
CA GLN A 252 27.73 2.74 -2.10
C GLN A 252 26.77 3.93 -2.00
N ILE A 253 25.45 3.70 -1.90
CA ILE A 253 24.45 4.72 -1.58
C ILE A 253 24.18 4.79 -0.08
N PHE A 254 23.99 3.65 0.58
CA PHE A 254 23.66 3.55 2.00
C PHE A 254 24.75 4.14 2.90
N GLU A 255 26.01 3.81 2.67
CA GLU A 255 27.12 4.19 3.55
C GLU A 255 27.34 5.71 3.63
N PRO A 256 27.42 6.48 2.51
CA PRO A 256 27.51 7.93 2.60
C PRO A 256 26.28 8.56 3.24
N LEU A 257 25.07 8.12 2.85
CA LEU A 257 23.83 8.72 3.33
C LEU A 257 23.60 8.49 4.83
N SER A 258 23.89 7.29 5.34
CA SER A 258 23.75 6.97 6.77
C SER A 258 24.78 7.69 7.64
N ARG A 259 25.96 8.03 7.11
CA ARG A 259 26.98 8.85 7.79
C ARG A 259 26.68 10.35 7.72
N SER A 260 25.93 10.82 6.72
CA SER A 260 25.61 12.24 6.51
C SER A 260 24.25 12.68 7.06
N LEU A 261 23.58 11.86 7.88
CA LEU A 261 22.32 12.24 8.52
C LEU A 261 22.58 13.28 9.62
N ASN A 262 22.16 14.52 9.39
CA ASN A 262 22.19 15.59 10.38
C ASN A 262 20.76 16.10 10.67
N ALA A 263 20.33 16.00 11.92
CA ALA A 263 19.00 16.43 12.34
C ALA A 263 18.87 17.96 12.47
N ASP A 264 19.99 18.69 12.48
CA ASP A 264 20.03 20.15 12.59
C ASP A 264 19.95 20.87 11.23
N VAL A 265 19.87 20.10 10.11
CA VAL A 265 19.62 20.61 8.75
C VAL A 265 18.52 19.77 8.08
N PRO A 266 17.26 19.85 8.57
CA PRO A 266 16.19 18.93 8.20
C PRO A 266 15.79 18.97 6.73
N GLU A 267 16.02 20.08 6.04
CA GLU A 267 15.78 20.26 4.59
C GLU A 267 16.54 19.20 3.78
N GLN A 268 17.75 18.84 4.22
CA GLN A 268 18.62 17.88 3.53
C GLN A 268 18.26 16.42 3.84
N LEU A 269 17.35 16.13 4.78
CA LEU A 269 17.02 14.76 5.19
C LEU A 269 15.99 14.07 4.29
N VAL A 270 15.15 14.82 3.59
CA VAL A 270 13.95 14.27 2.90
C VAL A 270 14.32 13.20 1.87
N THR A 271 15.27 13.47 0.98
CA THR A 271 15.77 12.50 -0.02
C THR A 271 16.54 11.34 0.62
N PRO A 272 17.56 11.57 1.49
CA PRO A 272 18.27 10.49 2.18
C PRO A 272 17.36 9.50 2.91
N LEU A 273 16.33 9.98 3.63
CA LEU A 273 15.37 9.12 4.34
C LEU A 273 14.52 8.25 3.38
N VAL A 274 14.19 8.78 2.19
CA VAL A 274 13.47 8.01 1.16
C VAL A 274 14.36 6.92 0.56
N SER A 275 15.62 7.25 0.22
CA SER A 275 16.58 6.27 -0.31
C SER A 275 16.92 5.19 0.71
N LEU A 276 17.29 5.56 1.95
CA LEU A 276 17.56 4.62 3.04
C LEU A 276 16.36 3.72 3.32
N GLY A 277 15.14 4.29 3.34
CA GLY A 277 13.90 3.53 3.46
C GLY A 277 13.74 2.51 2.34
N HIS A 278 13.88 2.89 1.07
CA HIS A 278 13.73 1.96 -0.05
C HIS A 278 14.85 0.92 -0.14
N ILE A 279 16.10 1.25 0.23
CA ILE A 279 17.19 0.28 0.37
C ILE A 279 16.81 -0.79 1.41
N SER A 280 16.35 -0.38 2.59
CA SER A 280 15.97 -1.31 3.67
C SER A 280 14.77 -2.20 3.36
N MET A 281 13.94 -1.80 2.38
CA MET A 281 12.78 -2.55 1.91
C MET A 281 13.13 -3.60 0.83
N LEU A 282 14.20 -3.36 0.06
CA LEU A 282 14.58 -4.16 -1.11
C LEU A 282 15.78 -5.10 -0.85
N ALA A 283 16.68 -4.71 0.07
CA ALA A 283 17.82 -5.52 0.49
C ALA A 283 17.85 -5.64 2.04
N PRO A 284 16.80 -6.21 2.67
CA PRO A 284 16.68 -6.25 4.12
C PRO A 284 17.85 -7.00 4.78
N ASP A 285 18.28 -8.13 4.23
CA ASP A 285 19.29 -8.99 4.85
C ASP A 285 20.66 -8.31 4.95
N GLN A 286 21.05 -7.56 3.92
CA GLN A 286 22.31 -6.81 3.89
C GLN A 286 22.30 -5.61 4.86
N PHE A 287 21.17 -4.90 4.97
CA PHE A 287 21.10 -3.63 5.69
C PHE A 287 20.37 -3.69 7.05
N ALA A 288 19.83 -4.83 7.49
CA ALA A 288 19.02 -4.94 8.70
C ALA A 288 19.74 -4.44 9.97
N SER A 289 21.00 -4.83 10.19
CA SER A 289 21.77 -4.43 11.37
C SER A 289 22.22 -2.95 11.32
N PRO A 290 22.83 -2.46 10.23
CA PRO A 290 23.09 -1.01 10.06
C PRO A 290 21.83 -0.16 10.19
N MET A 291 20.72 -0.56 9.55
CA MET A 291 19.45 0.18 9.62
C MET A 291 18.88 0.19 11.04
N LYS A 292 18.97 -0.91 11.79
CA LYS A 292 18.53 -0.94 13.20
C LYS A 292 19.29 0.09 14.05
N SER A 293 20.58 0.31 13.78
CA SER A 293 21.38 1.35 14.44
C SER A 293 20.93 2.76 14.04
N VAL A 294 20.72 3.03 12.74
CA VAL A 294 20.18 4.30 12.24
C VAL A 294 18.80 4.60 12.83
N VAL A 295 17.93 3.59 12.92
CA VAL A 295 16.59 3.70 13.49
C VAL A 295 16.64 4.05 14.98
N ALA A 296 17.42 3.32 15.77
CA ALA A 296 17.48 3.55 17.22
C ALA A 296 18.14 4.89 17.57
N ASN A 297 19.28 5.20 16.95
CA ASN A 297 20.09 6.36 17.32
C ASN A 297 19.59 7.65 16.65
N PHE A 298 19.41 7.65 15.32
CA PHE A 298 19.04 8.87 14.59
C PHE A 298 17.51 9.05 14.52
N ILE A 299 16.78 8.07 13.96
CA ILE A 299 15.35 8.25 13.64
C ILE A 299 14.51 8.48 14.89
N VAL A 300 14.61 7.58 15.88
CA VAL A 300 13.79 7.68 17.09
C VAL A 300 14.34 8.74 18.04
N LYS A 301 15.59 8.59 18.49
CA LYS A 301 16.17 9.41 19.55
C LYS A 301 16.49 10.85 19.12
N ASP A 302 17.14 11.05 17.97
CA ASP A 302 17.65 12.39 17.60
C ASP A 302 16.67 13.21 16.74
N LEU A 303 15.87 12.56 15.89
CA LEU A 303 14.89 13.22 15.01
C LEU A 303 13.47 13.24 15.60
N LEU A 304 12.82 12.09 15.84
CA LEU A 304 11.39 12.08 16.22
C LEU A 304 11.13 12.65 17.62
N MET A 305 12.01 12.36 18.60
CA MET A 305 11.86 12.74 20.01
C MET A 305 12.35 14.16 20.37
N ASN A 306 12.74 14.99 19.41
CA ASN A 306 13.14 16.39 19.65
C ASN A 306 12.41 17.34 18.70
N ASP A 307 12.13 18.57 19.13
CA ASP A 307 11.59 19.64 18.29
C ASP A 307 12.55 20.84 18.32
N ARG A 308 13.23 21.08 17.20
CA ARG A 308 14.23 22.15 17.02
C ARG A 308 13.57 23.45 16.58
N THR A 309 12.63 23.36 15.66
CA THR A 309 11.85 24.48 15.15
C THR A 309 10.64 24.75 16.05
N ASN A 310 10.27 26.02 16.17
CA ASN A 310 8.99 26.41 16.77
C ASN A 310 8.00 26.67 15.64
N GLY A 311 6.89 25.94 15.64
CA GLY A 311 5.83 26.09 14.66
C GLY A 311 5.05 27.41 14.81
N ASP A 312 4.49 27.88 13.71
CA ASP A 312 3.64 29.08 13.69
C ASP A 312 2.35 28.86 14.51
N LYS A 313 1.90 29.93 15.18
CA LYS A 313 0.74 29.97 16.08
C LYS A 313 -0.53 30.47 15.38
N ASN A 314 -0.54 30.52 14.05
CA ASN A 314 -1.68 30.92 13.21
C ASN A 314 -2.98 30.10 13.41
N GLY A 315 -2.94 28.99 14.14
CA GLY A 315 -4.11 28.18 14.50
C GLY A 315 -4.69 27.32 13.36
N LYS A 316 -4.13 27.37 12.15
CA LYS A 316 -4.56 26.52 11.02
C LYS A 316 -4.39 25.04 11.39
N LEU A 317 -5.40 24.21 11.14
CA LEU A 317 -5.30 22.75 11.27
C LEU A 317 -4.59 22.09 10.07
N TRP A 318 -4.39 22.83 8.98
CA TRP A 318 -3.71 22.37 7.77
C TRP A 318 -3.13 23.56 7.01
N SER A 319 -2.01 23.32 6.34
CA SER A 319 -1.30 24.25 5.46
C SER A 319 -0.94 23.56 4.13
N PRO A 320 -0.74 24.29 3.02
CA PRO A 320 -0.16 23.76 1.79
C PRO A 320 1.17 23.01 2.03
N ASP A 321 1.56 22.12 1.13
CA ASP A 321 2.78 21.29 1.30
C ASP A 321 4.06 22.14 1.34
N GLU A 322 4.02 23.33 0.74
CA GLU A 322 5.05 24.36 0.70
C GLU A 322 5.16 25.16 2.02
N GLU A 323 4.10 25.18 2.83
CA GLU A 323 4.04 25.82 4.16
C GLU A 323 4.37 24.83 5.31
N VAL A 324 4.62 23.54 5.03
CA VAL A 324 4.94 22.54 6.07
C VAL A 324 6.40 22.70 6.51
N SER A 325 6.65 22.63 7.83
CA SER A 325 8.01 22.78 8.36
C SER A 325 8.95 21.66 7.86
N PRO A 326 10.21 21.97 7.43
CA PRO A 326 11.14 20.94 6.94
C PRO A 326 11.44 19.83 7.95
N GLU A 327 11.47 20.16 9.25
CA GLU A 327 11.60 19.18 10.33
C GLU A 327 10.45 18.17 10.33
N VAL A 328 9.21 18.60 10.07
CA VAL A 328 8.04 17.72 10.02
C VAL A 328 7.96 16.94 8.71
N LEU A 329 8.39 17.52 7.58
CA LEU A 329 8.59 16.75 6.34
C LEU A 329 9.62 15.61 6.54
N ALA A 330 10.72 15.89 7.25
CA ALA A 330 11.70 14.88 7.64
C ALA A 330 11.11 13.83 8.60
N LYS A 331 10.38 14.23 9.66
CA LYS A 331 9.68 13.30 10.58
C LYS A 331 8.68 12.41 9.84
N VAL A 332 7.92 12.93 8.88
CA VAL A 332 6.98 12.16 8.04
C VAL A 332 7.71 11.15 7.14
N GLN A 333 8.83 11.53 6.51
CA GLN A 333 9.63 10.56 5.74
C GLN A 333 10.33 9.53 6.63
N ALA A 334 10.70 9.90 7.86
CA ALA A 334 11.25 8.98 8.86
C ALA A 334 10.21 7.93 9.30
N ILE A 335 8.95 8.33 9.52
CA ILE A 335 7.83 7.39 9.76
C ILE A 335 7.65 6.45 8.56
N LYS A 336 7.70 6.96 7.32
CA LYS A 336 7.65 6.13 6.11
C LYS A 336 8.88 5.19 6.00
N LEU A 337 10.07 5.60 6.44
CA LEU A 337 11.27 4.75 6.52
C LEU A 337 11.06 3.59 7.50
N LEU A 338 10.52 3.84 8.71
CA LEU A 338 10.23 2.78 9.69
C LEU A 338 9.30 1.70 9.10
N VAL A 339 8.26 2.12 8.38
CA VAL A 339 7.33 1.20 7.69
C VAL A 339 8.04 0.44 6.56
N ARG A 340 8.83 1.11 5.72
CA ARG A 340 9.59 0.48 4.63
C ARG A 340 10.59 -0.57 5.14
N TRP A 341 11.30 -0.28 6.23
CA TRP A 341 12.24 -1.20 6.90
C TRP A 341 11.56 -2.45 7.41
N LEU A 342 10.43 -2.30 8.13
CA LEU A 342 9.65 -3.45 8.60
C LEU A 342 9.06 -4.26 7.44
N LEU A 343 8.55 -3.62 6.39
CA LEU A 343 8.03 -4.30 5.19
C LEU A 343 9.12 -4.99 4.34
N GLY A 344 10.40 -4.64 4.53
CA GLY A 344 11.53 -5.43 4.06
C GLY A 344 11.75 -6.67 4.94
N MET A 345 11.85 -6.48 6.26
CA MET A 345 12.13 -7.58 7.21
C MET A 345 11.06 -8.68 7.26
N LYS A 346 9.77 -8.32 7.09
CA LYS A 346 8.60 -9.24 7.11
C LYS A 346 8.56 -10.22 8.30
N ASN A 347 9.14 -9.84 9.43
CA ASN A 347 9.15 -10.64 10.65
C ASN A 347 9.28 -9.74 11.89
N ASN A 348 8.87 -10.25 13.05
CA ASN A 348 8.95 -9.55 14.33
C ASN A 348 9.81 -10.27 15.38
N GLN A 349 10.75 -11.14 14.97
CA GLN A 349 11.60 -11.89 15.91
C GLN A 349 12.40 -10.96 16.85
N SER A 350 12.76 -9.78 16.34
CA SER A 350 13.51 -8.74 17.07
C SER A 350 12.67 -7.79 17.94
N LYS A 351 11.33 -7.96 18.01
CA LYS A 351 10.35 -7.04 18.64
C LYS A 351 10.40 -5.59 18.13
N SER A 352 11.03 -5.36 16.98
CA SER A 352 11.17 -4.03 16.36
C SER A 352 9.81 -3.46 15.91
N ALA A 353 8.89 -4.33 15.46
CA ALA A 353 7.56 -3.89 15.05
C ALA A 353 6.68 -3.51 16.25
N ASN A 354 6.72 -4.25 17.38
CA ASN A 354 6.05 -3.81 18.62
C ASN A 354 6.55 -2.42 19.08
N SER A 355 7.87 -2.20 18.99
CA SER A 355 8.49 -0.93 19.38
C SER A 355 8.03 0.23 18.49
N THR A 356 7.95 -0.01 17.18
CA THR A 356 7.45 0.95 16.19
C THR A 356 5.95 1.20 16.36
N LEU A 357 5.12 0.16 16.52
CA LEU A 357 3.69 0.30 16.75
C LEU A 357 3.39 1.12 18.01
N ARG A 358 4.10 0.86 19.12
CA ARG A 358 3.97 1.66 20.36
C ARG A 358 4.33 3.14 20.13
N LEU A 359 5.36 3.43 19.34
CA LEU A 359 5.76 4.79 18.97
C LEU A 359 4.69 5.50 18.14
N LEU A 360 4.10 4.81 17.16
CA LEU A 360 3.01 5.34 16.33
C LEU A 360 1.73 5.55 17.14
N SER A 361 1.41 4.64 18.07
CA SER A 361 0.30 4.82 19.01
C SER A 361 0.52 6.00 19.95
N ALA A 362 1.73 6.17 20.51
CA ALA A 362 2.04 7.31 21.37
C ALA A 362 1.83 8.65 20.62
N MET A 363 2.29 8.75 19.37
CA MET A 363 2.09 9.93 18.53
C MET A 363 0.61 10.22 18.20
N LEU A 364 -0.26 9.21 18.18
CA LEU A 364 -1.71 9.42 18.06
C LEU A 364 -2.36 9.85 19.39
N VAL A 365 -1.91 9.30 20.53
CA VAL A 365 -2.39 9.67 21.87
C VAL A 365 -2.02 11.11 22.24
N SER A 366 -0.82 11.58 21.90
CA SER A 366 -0.37 12.95 22.15
C SER A 366 -0.77 13.96 21.04
N GLU A 367 -1.82 13.62 20.27
CA GLU A 367 -2.38 14.43 19.18
C GLU A 367 -1.38 14.88 18.09
N GLY A 368 -0.20 14.25 18.00
CA GLY A 368 0.89 14.58 17.09
C GLY A 368 2.09 15.26 17.74
N ASP A 369 1.95 15.83 18.95
CA ASP A 369 3.08 16.37 19.74
C ASP A 369 3.72 15.26 20.56
N LEU A 370 4.65 14.51 19.95
CA LEU A 370 5.31 13.36 20.59
C LEU A 370 6.19 13.77 21.79
N THR A 371 6.58 15.05 21.92
CA THR A 371 7.45 15.52 23.01
C THR A 371 6.70 16.24 24.13
N GLU A 372 5.42 16.58 23.90
CA GLU A 372 4.52 17.34 24.79
C GLU A 372 5.00 18.78 25.14
N HIS A 373 6.06 19.27 24.46
CA HIS A 373 6.62 20.62 24.70
C HIS A 373 5.82 21.75 24.03
N LYS A 374 4.79 21.45 23.23
CA LYS A 374 3.91 22.41 22.54
C LYS A 374 4.68 23.37 21.61
N ARG A 375 5.72 22.83 20.96
CA ARG A 375 6.53 23.53 19.95
C ARG A 375 6.03 23.31 18.52
N ILE A 376 5.43 22.16 18.24
CA ILE A 376 4.92 21.79 16.92
C ILE A 376 3.67 22.64 16.58
N SER A 377 3.50 23.06 15.32
CA SER A 377 2.27 23.77 14.91
C SER A 377 1.07 22.83 14.83
N LYS A 378 -0.15 23.38 14.93
CA LYS A 378 -1.38 22.58 14.74
C LYS A 378 -1.45 21.90 13.36
N SER A 379 -0.97 22.56 12.31
CA SER A 379 -0.90 21.98 10.96
C SER A 379 0.06 20.79 10.91
N ASP A 380 1.24 20.94 11.51
CA ASP A 380 2.26 19.89 11.57
C ASP A 380 1.81 18.70 12.43
N MET A 381 1.11 18.94 13.54
CA MET A 381 0.47 17.89 14.35
C MET A 381 -0.51 17.06 13.51
N SER A 382 -1.39 17.69 12.71
CA SER A 382 -2.26 16.99 11.75
C SER A 382 -1.48 16.14 10.74
N ARG A 383 -0.36 16.64 10.22
CA ARG A 383 0.52 15.87 9.31
C ARG A 383 1.11 14.64 10.00
N LEU A 384 1.52 14.76 11.26
CA LEU A 384 2.07 13.66 12.06
C LEU A 384 0.99 12.61 12.43
N ARG A 385 -0.22 13.02 12.84
CA ARG A 385 -1.35 12.10 13.08
C ARG A 385 -1.69 11.29 11.82
N LEU A 386 -1.78 11.95 10.66
CA LEU A 386 -2.03 11.30 9.37
C LEU A 386 -0.90 10.34 8.96
N ALA A 387 0.35 10.65 9.30
CA ALA A 387 1.49 9.77 9.07
C ALA A 387 1.44 8.54 9.98
N ALA A 388 1.13 8.72 11.28
CA ALA A 388 1.06 7.64 12.26
C ALA A 388 -0.08 6.65 11.98
N GLY A 389 -1.32 7.14 11.81
CA GLY A 389 -2.46 6.29 11.42
C GLY A 389 -2.26 5.64 10.04
N GLY A 390 -1.71 6.39 9.09
CA GLY A 390 -1.33 5.85 7.78
C GLY A 390 -0.25 4.76 7.83
N ALA A 391 0.65 4.80 8.81
CA ALA A 391 1.70 3.81 9.03
C ALA A 391 1.15 2.53 9.68
N ILE A 392 0.33 2.63 10.72
CA ILE A 392 -0.33 1.47 11.37
C ILE A 392 -1.17 0.72 10.33
N MET A 393 -2.04 1.42 9.59
CA MET A 393 -2.84 0.86 8.50
C MET A 393 -2.01 0.29 7.34
N LYS A 394 -0.75 0.71 7.15
CA LYS A 394 0.14 0.13 6.14
C LYS A 394 0.87 -1.11 6.64
N LEU A 395 1.22 -1.19 7.93
CA LEU A 395 1.74 -2.40 8.56
C LEU A 395 0.66 -3.49 8.65
N ALA A 396 -0.59 -3.12 8.91
CA ALA A 396 -1.74 -4.05 8.93
C ALA A 396 -2.06 -4.74 7.59
N GLN A 397 -1.37 -4.38 6.50
CA GLN A 397 -1.46 -5.06 5.20
C GLN A 397 -0.47 -6.25 5.07
N GLU A 398 0.38 -6.46 6.07
CA GLU A 398 1.33 -7.57 6.16
C GLU A 398 0.91 -8.49 7.32
N PRO A 399 0.64 -9.79 7.09
CA PRO A 399 0.03 -10.66 8.11
C PRO A 399 0.76 -10.70 9.46
N CYS A 400 2.10 -10.88 9.42
CA CYS A 400 2.94 -10.93 10.62
C CYS A 400 2.99 -9.61 11.44
N TYR A 401 2.46 -8.51 10.90
CA TYR A 401 2.30 -7.25 11.63
C TYR A 401 0.83 -7.00 12.02
N HIS A 402 -0.16 -7.43 11.23
CA HIS A 402 -1.56 -7.48 11.68
C HIS A 402 -1.76 -8.36 12.92
N GLU A 403 -1.06 -9.50 13.00
CA GLU A 403 -1.11 -10.43 14.15
C GLU A 403 -0.71 -9.78 15.49
N ILE A 404 0.17 -8.77 15.47
CA ILE A 404 0.70 -8.11 16.68
C ILE A 404 0.09 -6.73 16.97
N ILE A 405 -0.69 -6.15 16.04
CA ILE A 405 -1.46 -4.92 16.27
C ILE A 405 -2.61 -5.27 17.22
N THR A 406 -2.67 -4.66 18.40
CA THR A 406 -3.70 -4.98 19.40
C THR A 406 -5.05 -4.30 19.09
N PRO A 407 -6.18 -4.75 19.66
CA PRO A 407 -7.48 -4.11 19.50
C PRO A 407 -7.47 -2.61 19.83
N GLU A 408 -6.74 -2.19 20.87
CA GLU A 408 -6.54 -0.78 21.25
C GLU A 408 -5.82 0.01 20.15
N GLN A 409 -4.78 -0.58 19.55
CA GLN A 409 -4.01 0.07 18.49
C GLN A 409 -4.83 0.19 17.20
N PHE A 410 -5.68 -0.80 16.92
CA PHE A 410 -6.68 -0.73 15.85
C PHE A 410 -7.73 0.35 16.12
N GLN A 411 -8.32 0.40 17.31
CA GLN A 411 -9.31 1.42 17.73
C GLN A 411 -8.74 2.83 17.63
N LEU A 412 -7.55 3.06 18.20
CA LEU A 412 -6.84 4.34 18.13
C LEU A 412 -6.52 4.74 16.68
N CYS A 413 -6.15 3.79 15.82
CA CYS A 413 -5.95 4.05 14.39
C CYS A 413 -7.28 4.33 13.66
N ALA A 414 -8.39 3.74 14.09
CA ALA A 414 -9.71 3.97 13.50
C ALA A 414 -10.20 5.40 13.72
N LEU A 415 -9.97 5.97 14.92
CA LEU A 415 -10.42 7.33 15.28
C LEU A 415 -9.85 8.44 14.39
N VAL A 416 -8.74 8.19 13.67
CA VAL A 416 -8.16 9.11 12.65
C VAL A 416 -9.15 9.42 11.51
N ILE A 417 -10.20 8.60 11.32
CA ILE A 417 -11.31 8.88 10.40
C ILE A 417 -12.17 10.08 10.83
N ASN A 418 -12.13 10.45 12.12
CA ASN A 418 -12.91 11.49 12.78
C ASN A 418 -12.04 12.64 13.36
N ASP A 419 -10.77 12.76 12.92
CA ASP A 419 -9.83 13.85 13.28
C ASP A 419 -10.41 15.27 13.11
N GLU A 420 -10.02 16.24 13.97
CA GLU A 420 -10.42 17.66 13.83
C GLU A 420 -10.14 18.21 12.42
N CYS A 421 -9.04 17.78 11.80
CA CYS A 421 -8.59 18.24 10.51
C CYS A 421 -9.28 17.48 9.35
N TYR A 422 -10.03 18.22 8.53
CA TYR A 422 -10.75 17.69 7.36
C TYR A 422 -9.83 16.90 6.41
N GLN A 423 -8.63 17.42 6.13
CA GLN A 423 -7.66 16.80 5.23
C GLN A 423 -7.11 15.47 5.78
N VAL A 424 -6.92 15.35 7.10
CA VAL A 424 -6.52 14.09 7.74
C VAL A 424 -7.60 13.03 7.52
N ARG A 425 -8.86 13.35 7.83
CA ARG A 425 -10.02 12.47 7.59
C ARG A 425 -10.17 12.09 6.12
N GLN A 426 -9.96 13.05 5.22
CA GLN A 426 -10.05 12.85 3.77
C GLN A 426 -8.99 11.85 3.27
N ILE A 427 -7.72 12.13 3.54
CA ILE A 427 -6.60 11.34 3.03
C ILE A 427 -6.54 9.96 3.71
N PHE A 428 -6.89 9.87 5.00
CA PHE A 428 -6.99 8.61 5.72
C PHE A 428 -8.08 7.70 5.12
N ALA A 429 -9.29 8.22 4.88
CA ALA A 429 -10.37 7.48 4.23
C ALA A 429 -10.01 7.01 2.81
N GLN A 430 -9.30 7.84 2.03
CA GLN A 430 -8.83 7.46 0.69
C GLN A 430 -7.80 6.32 0.74
N LYS A 431 -6.83 6.37 1.68
CA LYS A 431 -5.86 5.29 1.90
C LYS A 431 -6.56 4.00 2.36
N LEU A 432 -7.52 4.11 3.28
CA LEU A 432 -8.37 3.01 3.75
C LEU A 432 -9.13 2.34 2.60
N HIS A 433 -9.85 3.13 1.80
CA HIS A 433 -10.55 2.64 0.61
C HIS A 433 -9.59 1.94 -0.37
N LYS A 434 -8.46 2.57 -0.70
CA LYS A 434 -7.46 2.05 -1.65
C LYS A 434 -6.84 0.73 -1.19
N ALA A 435 -6.64 0.52 0.11
CA ALA A 435 -6.14 -0.74 0.66
C ALA A 435 -7.21 -1.85 0.69
N LEU A 436 -8.45 -1.50 1.09
CA LEU A 436 -9.56 -2.46 1.15
C LEU A 436 -10.00 -2.96 -0.22
N VAL A 437 -9.99 -2.13 -1.29
CA VAL A 437 -10.36 -2.58 -2.66
C VAL A 437 -9.26 -3.40 -3.33
N LYS A 438 -8.00 -3.29 -2.88
CA LYS A 438 -6.91 -4.19 -3.28
C LYS A 438 -6.97 -5.55 -2.57
N LEU A 439 -7.94 -5.77 -1.68
CA LEU A 439 -8.06 -6.94 -0.80
C LEU A 439 -6.80 -7.19 0.05
N GLN A 440 -6.03 -6.13 0.34
CA GLN A 440 -4.76 -6.19 1.09
C GLN A 440 -4.90 -5.87 2.58
N LEU A 441 -6.04 -5.30 3.00
CA LEU A 441 -6.29 -4.90 4.38
C LEU A 441 -7.41 -5.78 4.99
N PRO A 442 -7.25 -6.27 6.24
CA PRO A 442 -8.24 -7.10 6.92
C PRO A 442 -9.63 -6.47 7.03
N LEU A 443 -10.65 -7.33 7.17
CA LEU A 443 -12.06 -6.92 7.12
C LEU A 443 -12.46 -5.99 8.28
N GLU A 444 -11.79 -6.10 9.44
CA GLU A 444 -11.96 -5.20 10.60
C GLU A 444 -11.81 -3.72 10.23
N TYR A 445 -10.90 -3.36 9.32
CA TYR A 445 -10.69 -1.98 8.89
C TYR A 445 -11.86 -1.46 8.05
N MET A 446 -12.70 -2.32 7.46
CA MET A 446 -13.92 -1.90 6.79
C MET A 446 -14.98 -1.39 7.79
N ALA A 447 -14.93 -1.81 9.07
CA ALA A 447 -15.81 -1.31 10.12
C ALA A 447 -15.58 0.18 10.45
N ILE A 448 -14.39 0.71 10.16
CA ILE A 448 -14.04 2.13 10.36
C ILE A 448 -14.99 3.06 9.57
N PHE A 449 -15.58 2.59 8.47
CA PHE A 449 -16.60 3.35 7.73
C PHE A 449 -17.89 3.60 8.53
N ALA A 450 -18.17 2.88 9.62
CA ALA A 450 -19.30 3.18 10.51
C ALA A 450 -19.14 4.54 11.19
N LEU A 451 -17.91 4.84 11.66
CA LEU A 451 -17.57 6.08 12.36
C LEU A 451 -17.76 7.33 11.47
N CYS A 452 -17.69 7.17 10.14
CA CYS A 452 -17.98 8.24 9.18
C CYS A 452 -19.41 8.79 9.30
N ALA A 453 -20.35 8.10 9.96
CA ALA A 453 -21.67 8.66 10.25
C ALA A 453 -21.60 9.96 11.07
N LYS A 454 -20.59 10.06 11.97
CA LYS A 454 -20.28 11.26 12.76
C LYS A 454 -19.63 12.40 11.96
N ASP A 455 -19.21 12.18 10.70
CA ASP A 455 -18.52 13.22 9.91
C ASP A 455 -19.49 14.39 9.60
N PRO A 456 -19.22 15.63 10.07
CA PRO A 456 -20.14 16.74 9.88
C PRO A 456 -20.38 17.06 8.39
N VAL A 457 -19.41 16.79 7.52
CA VAL A 457 -19.48 17.12 6.09
C VAL A 457 -20.33 16.08 5.35
N LYS A 458 -21.32 16.53 4.58
CA LYS A 458 -22.29 15.65 3.89
C LYS A 458 -21.64 14.88 2.74
N GLU A 459 -20.72 15.54 2.05
CA GLU A 459 -19.96 15.04 0.90
C GLU A 459 -19.04 13.90 1.32
N ARG A 460 -18.47 14.00 2.54
CA ARG A 460 -17.67 12.96 3.19
C ARG A 460 -18.49 11.71 3.49
N ARG A 461 -19.68 11.87 4.09
CA ARG A 461 -20.63 10.77 4.33
C ARG A 461 -21.07 10.09 3.03
N ALA A 462 -21.34 10.85 1.98
CA ALA A 462 -21.66 10.31 0.65
C ALA A 462 -20.48 9.52 0.04
N HIS A 463 -19.27 10.07 0.09
CA HIS A 463 -18.06 9.41 -0.42
C HIS A 463 -17.74 8.11 0.35
N ALA A 464 -17.84 8.11 1.69
CA ALA A 464 -17.63 6.91 2.50
C ALA A 464 -18.64 5.79 2.16
N ARG A 465 -19.92 6.14 1.91
CA ARG A 465 -20.93 5.17 1.41
C ARG A 465 -20.59 4.61 0.03
N GLN A 466 -20.09 5.43 -0.89
CA GLN A 466 -19.61 4.98 -2.20
C GLN A 466 -18.38 4.03 -2.04
N CYS A 467 -17.47 4.35 -1.14
CA CYS A 467 -16.30 3.52 -0.81
C CYS A 467 -16.68 2.17 -0.20
N LEU A 468 -17.74 2.13 0.62
CA LEU A 468 -18.29 0.91 1.21
C LEU A 468 -19.00 0.04 0.16
N LEU A 469 -19.93 0.61 -0.63
CA LEU A 469 -20.62 -0.04 -1.75
C LEU A 469 -19.64 -0.76 -2.68
N LYS A 470 -18.59 -0.06 -3.10
CA LYS A 470 -17.55 -0.60 -3.99
C LYS A 470 -16.75 -1.74 -3.34
N ASN A 471 -16.47 -1.66 -2.03
CA ASN A 471 -15.77 -2.73 -1.31
C ASN A 471 -16.60 -4.01 -1.14
N ILE A 472 -17.90 -3.87 -0.90
CA ILE A 472 -18.87 -4.98 -0.82
C ILE A 472 -19.00 -5.63 -2.21
N SER A 473 -19.20 -4.83 -3.26
CA SER A 473 -19.36 -5.33 -4.63
C SER A 473 -18.13 -6.09 -5.14
N ILE A 474 -16.91 -5.56 -4.91
CA ILE A 474 -15.66 -6.26 -5.28
C ILE A 474 -15.52 -7.59 -4.53
N ARG A 475 -15.84 -7.63 -3.24
CA ARG A 475 -15.79 -8.87 -2.43
C ARG A 475 -16.80 -9.92 -2.89
N ARG A 476 -18.07 -9.56 -3.07
CA ARG A 476 -19.11 -10.49 -3.54
C ARG A 476 -18.80 -11.05 -4.95
N GLU A 477 -18.33 -10.21 -5.88
CA GLU A 477 -17.93 -10.68 -7.21
C GLU A 477 -16.64 -11.53 -7.18
N TYR A 478 -15.66 -11.20 -6.34
CA TYR A 478 -14.46 -12.03 -6.16
C TYR A 478 -14.80 -13.43 -5.63
N ILE A 479 -15.68 -13.54 -4.64
CA ILE A 479 -16.17 -14.83 -4.10
C ILE A 479 -16.87 -15.62 -5.21
N LYS A 480 -17.77 -14.99 -5.95
CA LYS A 480 -18.51 -15.61 -7.07
C LYS A 480 -17.59 -16.10 -8.19
N GLN A 481 -16.49 -15.40 -8.45
CA GLN A 481 -15.48 -15.81 -9.46
C GLN A 481 -14.51 -16.88 -8.95
N ASN A 482 -14.38 -17.09 -7.64
CA ASN A 482 -13.41 -18.01 -7.03
C ASN A 482 -14.08 -18.96 -6.00
N PRO A 483 -14.97 -19.89 -6.40
CA PRO A 483 -15.68 -20.77 -5.45
C PRO A 483 -14.75 -21.63 -4.56
N MET A 484 -13.54 -21.93 -5.02
CA MET A 484 -12.53 -22.67 -4.25
C MET A 484 -11.88 -21.85 -3.13
N ALA A 485 -12.10 -20.53 -3.05
CA ALA A 485 -11.54 -19.66 -2.00
C ALA A 485 -12.24 -19.82 -0.63
N ASN A 486 -12.88 -20.96 -0.38
CA ASN A 486 -13.78 -21.19 0.75
C ASN A 486 -13.07 -21.10 2.12
N GLU A 487 -11.79 -21.49 2.18
CA GLU A 487 -10.91 -21.29 3.35
C GLU A 487 -10.79 -19.82 3.77
N LYS A 488 -10.86 -18.89 2.80
CA LYS A 488 -10.72 -17.44 3.01
C LYS A 488 -12.07 -16.73 3.11
N LEU A 489 -13.19 -17.45 3.06
CA LEU A 489 -14.54 -16.87 3.05
C LEU A 489 -14.77 -15.93 4.24
N LEU A 490 -14.32 -16.29 5.43
CA LEU A 490 -14.43 -15.45 6.65
C LEU A 490 -13.77 -14.07 6.49
N SER A 491 -12.66 -13.99 5.74
CA SER A 491 -11.91 -12.75 5.50
C SER A 491 -12.44 -11.90 4.35
N LEU A 492 -13.33 -12.48 3.52
CA LEU A 492 -13.82 -11.88 2.26
C LEU A 492 -15.30 -11.56 2.28
N LEU A 493 -16.13 -12.33 2.99
CA LEU A 493 -17.59 -12.20 3.04
C LEU A 493 -17.97 -10.90 3.80
N PRO A 494 -18.55 -9.88 3.15
CA PRO A 494 -18.72 -8.55 3.75
C PRO A 494 -19.53 -8.51 5.06
N GLU A 495 -20.43 -9.46 5.25
CA GLU A 495 -21.30 -9.59 6.42
C GLU A 495 -20.51 -9.81 7.73
N TYR A 496 -19.31 -10.38 7.64
CA TYR A 496 -18.37 -10.49 8.78
C TYR A 496 -17.78 -9.15 9.24
N VAL A 497 -18.12 -8.03 8.61
CA VAL A 497 -17.81 -6.69 9.18
C VAL A 497 -18.65 -6.36 10.42
N VAL A 498 -19.82 -7.01 10.59
CA VAL A 498 -20.77 -6.67 11.65
C VAL A 498 -20.20 -6.88 13.06
N PRO A 499 -19.53 -8.00 13.40
CA PRO A 499 -18.85 -8.14 14.69
C PRO A 499 -17.80 -7.05 14.96
N TYR A 500 -16.92 -6.77 14.00
CA TYR A 500 -15.88 -5.74 14.16
C TYR A 500 -16.48 -4.34 14.35
N MET A 501 -17.60 -4.03 13.66
CA MET A 501 -18.34 -2.79 13.84
C MET A 501 -18.96 -2.68 15.23
N ILE A 502 -19.59 -3.75 15.72
CA ILE A 502 -20.20 -3.78 17.07
C ILE A 502 -19.12 -3.54 18.14
N HIS A 503 -17.98 -4.24 18.04
CA HIS A 503 -16.87 -4.07 18.99
C HIS A 503 -16.20 -2.68 18.88
N LEU A 504 -16.01 -2.15 17.66
CA LEU A 504 -15.45 -0.81 17.47
C LEU A 504 -16.35 0.27 18.10
N LEU A 505 -17.67 0.13 17.96
CA LEU A 505 -18.64 1.06 18.54
C LEU A 505 -18.83 0.88 20.06
N ALA A 506 -18.71 -0.34 20.57
CA ALA A 506 -18.70 -0.58 22.02
C ALA A 506 -17.47 0.05 22.72
N HIS A 507 -16.34 0.21 22.02
CA HIS A 507 -15.11 0.84 22.51
C HIS A 507 -14.92 2.29 22.00
N ASP A 508 -15.93 2.88 21.36
CA ASP A 508 -15.90 4.27 20.93
C ASP A 508 -15.79 5.22 22.16
N PRO A 509 -14.88 6.21 22.16
CA PRO A 509 -14.66 7.09 23.32
C PRO A 509 -15.86 7.96 23.72
N ASP A 510 -16.77 8.26 22.79
CA ASP A 510 -17.97 9.05 23.10
C ASP A 510 -19.01 8.17 23.82
N PHE A 511 -19.01 6.86 23.56
CA PHE A 511 -19.93 5.89 24.15
C PHE A 511 -19.52 5.51 25.59
N THR A 512 -19.94 6.38 26.50
CA THR A 512 -19.60 6.40 27.92
C THR A 512 -20.74 5.93 28.82
N LYS A 513 -21.99 5.92 28.33
CA LYS A 513 -23.19 5.56 29.08
C LYS A 513 -24.09 4.63 28.25
N PRO A 514 -24.23 3.33 28.61
CA PRO A 514 -25.06 2.39 27.86
C PRO A 514 -26.55 2.75 27.75
N GLN A 515 -27.07 3.57 28.66
CA GLN A 515 -28.49 3.91 28.78
C GLN A 515 -28.83 5.36 28.36
N ASP A 516 -27.88 6.08 27.77
CA ASP A 516 -28.07 7.49 27.35
C ASP A 516 -28.66 7.56 25.94
N LEU A 517 -29.86 8.11 25.80
CA LEU A 517 -30.65 8.06 24.56
C LEU A 517 -29.98 8.76 23.36
N ASP A 518 -29.17 9.79 23.59
CA ASP A 518 -28.50 10.50 22.50
C ASP A 518 -27.21 9.76 22.07
N GLN A 519 -26.45 9.19 23.01
CA GLN A 519 -25.35 8.28 22.66
C GLN A 519 -25.88 7.04 21.90
N LEU A 520 -27.02 6.49 22.31
CA LEU A 520 -27.67 5.37 21.60
C LEU A 520 -28.16 5.75 20.20
N ARG A 521 -28.54 7.02 19.97
CA ARG A 521 -28.85 7.53 18.62
C ARG A 521 -27.61 7.59 17.74
N ASP A 522 -26.49 8.10 18.25
CA ASP A 522 -25.22 8.15 17.48
C ASP A 522 -24.71 6.75 17.14
N ILE A 523 -24.77 5.81 18.08
CA ILE A 523 -24.48 4.38 17.85
C ILE A 523 -25.41 3.81 16.78
N LYS A 524 -26.72 4.08 16.85
CA LYS A 524 -27.71 3.65 15.85
C LYS A 524 -27.44 4.26 14.47
N GLU A 525 -27.03 5.52 14.36
CA GLU A 525 -26.65 6.12 13.07
C GLU A 525 -25.37 5.50 12.48
N CYS A 526 -24.36 5.19 13.31
CA CYS A 526 -23.16 4.48 12.88
C CYS A 526 -23.46 3.05 12.38
N LEU A 527 -24.28 2.31 13.13
CA LEU A 527 -24.75 0.96 12.73
C LEU A 527 -25.57 1.02 11.44
N TRP A 528 -26.53 1.95 11.35
CA TRP A 528 -27.37 2.14 10.16
C TRP A 528 -26.54 2.48 8.92
N PHE A 529 -25.51 3.31 9.06
CA PHE A 529 -24.63 3.72 7.96
C PHE A 529 -23.97 2.55 7.22
N MET A 530 -23.63 1.48 7.94
CA MET A 530 -23.09 0.24 7.38
C MET A 530 -24.20 -0.73 6.95
N LEU A 531 -25.17 -0.98 7.83
CA LEU A 531 -26.21 -2.00 7.64
C LEU A 531 -27.13 -1.67 6.46
N GLU A 532 -27.48 -0.39 6.24
CA GLU A 532 -28.26 0.04 5.07
C GLU A 532 -27.60 -0.39 3.75
N VAL A 533 -26.26 -0.41 3.70
CA VAL A 533 -25.50 -0.77 2.50
C VAL A 533 -25.30 -2.28 2.37
N LEU A 534 -25.04 -2.98 3.48
CA LEU A 534 -24.91 -4.45 3.51
C LEU A 534 -26.25 -5.14 3.17
N MET A 535 -27.35 -4.62 3.74
CA MET A 535 -28.69 -5.18 3.59
C MET A 535 -29.38 -4.77 2.28
N ALA A 536 -28.82 -3.83 1.51
CA ALA A 536 -29.38 -3.33 0.23
C ALA A 536 -29.69 -4.43 -0.81
N LYS A 537 -29.07 -5.61 -0.66
CA LYS A 537 -29.47 -6.84 -1.36
C LYS A 537 -29.46 -8.02 -0.39
N ASN A 538 -30.62 -8.66 -0.19
CA ASN A 538 -30.73 -9.93 0.54
C ASN A 538 -30.30 -11.12 -0.34
N GLU A 539 -29.04 -11.15 -0.74
CA GLU A 539 -28.44 -12.31 -1.41
C GLU A 539 -28.15 -13.39 -0.34
N ASN A 540 -28.43 -14.66 -0.61
CA ASN A 540 -28.07 -15.85 0.20
C ASN A 540 -28.39 -15.80 1.71
N ASN A 541 -29.61 -15.36 2.10
CA ASN A 541 -30.05 -15.20 3.50
C ASN A 541 -29.12 -14.31 4.37
N SER A 542 -28.34 -13.41 3.75
CA SER A 542 -27.38 -12.51 4.41
C SER A 542 -27.97 -11.71 5.57
N HIS A 543 -29.25 -11.32 5.50
CA HIS A 543 -29.94 -10.63 6.60
C HIS A 543 -30.05 -11.51 7.87
N MET A 544 -30.45 -12.77 7.73
CA MET A 544 -30.52 -13.73 8.84
C MET A 544 -29.13 -14.09 9.35
N PHE A 545 -28.15 -14.19 8.46
CA PHE A 545 -26.75 -14.43 8.86
C PHE A 545 -26.18 -13.28 9.70
N MET A 546 -26.44 -12.02 9.33
CA MET A 546 -26.07 -10.85 10.15
C MET A 546 -26.82 -10.81 11.49
N LYS A 547 -28.10 -11.21 11.54
CA LYS A 547 -28.83 -11.39 12.79
C LYS A 547 -28.17 -12.45 13.70
N LYS A 548 -27.83 -13.61 13.14
CA LYS A 548 -27.16 -14.71 13.87
C LYS A 548 -25.77 -14.32 14.36
N LEU A 549 -25.01 -13.51 13.62
CA LEU A 549 -23.76 -12.91 14.10
C LEU A 549 -23.99 -12.05 15.36
N CYS A 550 -24.99 -11.17 15.36
CA CYS A 550 -25.33 -10.35 16.52
C CYS A 550 -25.81 -11.17 17.73
N GLU A 551 -26.65 -12.18 17.50
CA GLU A 551 -27.10 -13.12 18.55
C GLU A 551 -25.92 -13.88 19.17
N SER A 552 -24.98 -14.34 18.34
CA SER A 552 -23.80 -15.09 18.80
C SER A 552 -22.88 -14.24 19.68
N ILE A 553 -22.70 -12.95 19.37
CA ILE A 553 -21.85 -12.05 20.17
C ILE A 553 -22.39 -11.92 21.60
N LYS A 554 -23.72 -11.91 21.79
CA LYS A 554 -24.31 -11.86 23.13
C LYS A 554 -23.95 -13.08 24.00
N GLN A 555 -23.74 -14.24 23.38
CA GLN A 555 -23.30 -15.48 24.06
C GLN A 555 -21.76 -15.56 24.22
N THR A 556 -21.05 -14.45 24.03
CA THR A 556 -19.61 -14.30 24.29
C THR A 556 -19.35 -13.12 25.22
N ARG A 557 -18.11 -12.92 25.65
CA ARG A 557 -17.66 -11.70 26.32
C ARG A 557 -16.69 -10.93 25.43
N ASP A 558 -16.52 -9.65 25.71
CA ASP A 558 -15.44 -8.82 25.16
C ASP A 558 -14.08 -9.49 25.45
N ALA A 559 -13.27 -9.76 24.41
CA ALA A 559 -11.95 -10.35 24.60
C ALA A 559 -10.90 -9.34 25.12
N GLN A 560 -11.17 -8.04 25.01
CA GLN A 560 -10.30 -6.95 25.47
C GLN A 560 -10.47 -6.70 26.98
N ALA A 561 -11.68 -6.81 27.51
CA ALA A 561 -11.99 -6.71 28.94
C ALA A 561 -13.06 -7.74 29.39
N PRO A 562 -12.75 -9.05 29.38
CA PRO A 562 -13.73 -10.12 29.66
C PRO A 562 -14.29 -10.11 31.10
N ASP A 563 -13.56 -9.49 32.03
CA ASP A 563 -13.93 -9.38 33.45
C ASP A 563 -14.52 -8.00 33.81
N ASP A 564 -14.59 -7.03 32.88
CA ASP A 564 -15.26 -5.75 33.14
C ASP A 564 -16.76 -5.85 32.77
N PRO A 565 -17.68 -5.81 33.76
CA PRO A 565 -19.11 -5.86 33.47
C PRO A 565 -19.60 -4.65 32.66
N LYS A 566 -18.90 -3.51 32.68
CA LYS A 566 -19.30 -2.30 31.92
C LYS A 566 -18.88 -2.37 30.46
N ALA A 567 -17.72 -2.95 30.15
CA ALA A 567 -17.31 -3.22 28.78
C ALA A 567 -18.30 -4.20 28.12
N ASN A 568 -18.65 -5.27 28.83
CA ASN A 568 -19.63 -6.25 28.38
C ASN A 568 -21.05 -5.68 28.30
N GLU A 569 -21.50 -4.83 29.25
CA GLU A 569 -22.77 -4.10 29.12
C GLU A 569 -22.80 -3.24 27.86
N LYS A 570 -21.73 -2.46 27.58
CA LYS A 570 -21.63 -1.68 26.33
C LYS A 570 -21.72 -2.57 25.10
N LEU A 571 -21.01 -3.71 25.09
CA LEU A 571 -21.04 -4.66 23.97
C LEU A 571 -22.46 -5.17 23.69
N TYR A 572 -23.16 -5.67 24.72
CA TYR A 572 -24.50 -6.23 24.57
C TYR A 572 -25.55 -5.16 24.22
N THR A 573 -25.40 -3.95 24.73
CA THR A 573 -26.23 -2.80 24.31
C THR A 573 -26.07 -2.49 22.82
N VAL A 574 -24.83 -2.46 22.29
CA VAL A 574 -24.60 -2.23 20.85
C VAL A 574 -25.15 -3.39 20.01
N CYS A 575 -25.04 -4.64 20.48
CA CYS A 575 -25.71 -5.79 19.86
C CYS A 575 -27.23 -5.62 19.77
N ASP A 576 -27.89 -5.18 20.84
CA ASP A 576 -29.35 -5.00 20.85
C ASP A 576 -29.81 -3.85 19.94
N VAL A 577 -29.04 -2.75 19.84
CA VAL A 577 -29.30 -1.69 18.84
C VAL A 577 -29.12 -2.21 17.42
N ALA A 578 -28.08 -3.02 17.16
CA ALA A 578 -27.86 -3.64 15.85
C ALA A 578 -28.99 -4.63 15.49
N LEU A 579 -29.45 -5.45 16.45
CA LEU A 579 -30.61 -6.33 16.29
C LEU A 579 -31.90 -5.53 16.05
N CYS A 580 -32.11 -4.41 16.74
CA CYS A 580 -33.24 -3.53 16.51
C CYS A 580 -33.26 -2.99 15.06
N VAL A 581 -32.11 -2.54 14.56
CA VAL A 581 -31.95 -2.11 13.16
C VAL A 581 -32.21 -3.26 12.17
N ILE A 582 -31.58 -4.43 12.38
CA ILE A 582 -31.68 -5.57 11.45
C ILE A 582 -33.12 -6.12 11.40
N ASN A 583 -33.76 -6.34 12.55
CA ASN A 583 -35.13 -6.84 12.60
C ASN A 583 -36.13 -5.85 11.94
N SER A 584 -35.87 -4.54 11.95
CA SER A 584 -36.70 -3.54 11.23
C SER A 584 -36.67 -3.64 9.69
N LYS A 585 -35.85 -4.55 9.14
CA LYS A 585 -35.66 -4.77 7.69
C LYS A 585 -35.88 -6.21 7.25
N ILE A 586 -36.09 -7.15 8.17
CA ILE A 586 -36.36 -8.57 7.85
C ILE A 586 -37.88 -8.77 7.68
N THR A 587 -38.28 -9.21 6.48
CA THR A 587 -39.63 -9.77 6.27
C THR A 587 -39.67 -11.20 6.82
N ILE A 588 -40.79 -11.58 7.44
CA ILE A 588 -40.88 -12.71 8.39
C ILE A 588 -40.63 -14.12 7.78
N THR A 589 -40.65 -14.28 6.46
CA THR A 589 -40.48 -15.57 5.78
C THR A 589 -39.00 -15.96 5.64
N LEU A 590 -38.48 -16.83 6.51
CA LEU A 590 -37.08 -17.28 6.46
C LEU A 590 -36.88 -18.76 6.82
N LEU A 591 -36.09 -19.44 5.98
CA LEU A 591 -35.42 -20.70 6.28
C LEU A 591 -34.20 -20.45 7.18
N ASP A 592 -33.65 -21.53 7.74
CA ASP A 592 -32.40 -21.53 8.50
C ASP A 592 -31.19 -20.93 7.73
N PRO A 593 -30.18 -20.41 8.45
CA PRO A 593 -28.94 -19.93 7.85
C PRO A 593 -28.10 -21.10 7.28
N PRO A 594 -27.39 -20.91 6.15
CA PRO A 594 -26.66 -21.99 5.49
C PRO A 594 -25.37 -22.44 6.21
N LYS A 595 -24.92 -21.71 7.24
CA LYS A 595 -23.77 -22.08 8.09
C LYS A 595 -23.81 -21.32 9.42
N GLU A 596 -23.30 -21.96 10.48
CA GLU A 596 -23.07 -21.35 11.79
C GLU A 596 -21.98 -20.24 11.71
N PRO A 597 -22.17 -19.08 12.37
CA PRO A 597 -21.20 -17.98 12.34
C PRO A 597 -19.98 -18.23 13.23
N MET A 598 -18.78 -17.91 12.74
CA MET A 598 -17.53 -18.02 13.50
C MET A 598 -17.04 -16.65 13.94
N LEU A 599 -17.08 -16.35 15.24
CA LEU A 599 -16.67 -15.03 15.75
C LEU A 599 -15.15 -14.85 15.82
N PRO A 600 -14.61 -13.64 15.56
CA PRO A 600 -13.18 -13.36 15.68
C PRO A 600 -12.67 -13.46 17.13
N SER A 601 -11.89 -14.49 17.43
CA SER A 601 -11.36 -14.79 18.78
C SER A 601 -10.38 -13.75 19.36
N ARG A 602 -9.99 -12.74 18.57
CA ARG A 602 -9.19 -11.57 19.01
C ARG A 602 -10.04 -10.44 19.59
N PHE A 603 -11.37 -10.55 19.47
CA PHE A 603 -12.36 -9.53 19.80
C PHE A 603 -13.49 -10.11 20.69
N PHE A 604 -13.75 -11.42 20.59
CA PHE A 604 -14.77 -12.12 21.37
C PHE A 604 -14.16 -13.35 22.03
N THR A 605 -14.58 -13.66 23.26
CA THR A 605 -14.23 -14.96 23.88
C THR A 605 -14.83 -16.11 23.07
N GLN A 606 -14.35 -17.33 23.32
CA GLN A 606 -15.13 -18.50 22.89
C GLN A 606 -16.51 -18.49 23.58
N PRO A 607 -17.57 -19.01 22.93
CA PRO A 607 -18.85 -19.23 23.58
C PRO A 607 -18.69 -20.22 24.73
N ASP A 608 -19.13 -19.81 25.92
CA ASP A 608 -19.20 -20.67 27.10
C ASP A 608 -20.57 -21.34 27.13
N LYS A 609 -20.61 -22.67 27.28
CA LYS A 609 -21.85 -23.46 27.22
C LYS A 609 -22.77 -23.19 28.40
N ASP A 610 -22.20 -22.75 29.52
CA ASP A 610 -22.94 -22.45 30.75
C ASP A 610 -23.33 -20.95 30.82
N PHE A 611 -22.98 -20.15 29.80
CA PHE A 611 -23.28 -18.71 29.70
C PHE A 611 -24.36 -18.42 28.64
N ILE A 612 -25.57 -18.10 29.10
CA ILE A 612 -26.71 -17.72 28.24
C ILE A 612 -27.16 -16.30 28.59
N ASN A 613 -27.24 -15.42 27.59
CA ASN A 613 -27.42 -13.97 27.73
C ASN A 613 -28.56 -13.43 26.85
N ASP A 614 -29.77 -13.93 27.09
CA ASP A 614 -30.98 -13.51 26.37
C ASP A 614 -31.58 -12.18 26.89
N LYS A 615 -30.97 -11.58 27.92
CA LYS A 615 -31.37 -10.30 28.51
C LYS A 615 -31.39 -9.19 27.46
N SER A 616 -32.42 -8.35 27.46
CA SER A 616 -32.43 -7.09 26.70
C SER A 616 -31.75 -5.98 27.50
N TYR A 617 -30.80 -5.27 26.87
CA TYR A 617 -30.01 -4.20 27.49
C TYR A 617 -30.52 -2.79 27.14
N ILE A 618 -31.48 -2.69 26.22
CA ILE A 618 -32.26 -1.48 25.90
C ILE A 618 -33.75 -1.73 26.17
N THR A 619 -34.47 -0.74 26.70
CA THR A 619 -35.91 -0.86 26.97
C THR A 619 -36.75 -0.85 25.69
N ASP A 620 -37.98 -1.36 25.74
CA ASP A 620 -38.87 -1.33 24.56
C ASP A 620 -39.29 0.09 24.17
N GLU A 621 -39.41 1.00 25.15
CA GLU A 621 -39.52 2.44 24.89
C GLU A 621 -38.30 2.97 24.13
N THR A 622 -37.09 2.55 24.50
CA THR A 622 -35.85 2.93 23.79
C THR A 622 -35.83 2.38 22.36
N LYS A 623 -36.22 1.11 22.16
CA LYS A 623 -36.38 0.51 20.82
C LYS A 623 -37.37 1.32 19.98
N LEU A 624 -38.52 1.69 20.55
CA LEU A 624 -39.52 2.51 19.87
C LEU A 624 -38.97 3.90 19.51
N HIS A 625 -38.28 4.59 20.41
CA HIS A 625 -37.65 5.89 20.13
C HIS A 625 -36.54 5.80 19.07
N LEU A 626 -35.74 4.73 19.08
CA LEU A 626 -34.71 4.49 18.07
C LEU A 626 -35.31 4.21 16.69
N LEU A 627 -36.46 3.53 16.60
CA LEU A 627 -37.15 3.24 15.34
C LEU A 627 -38.00 4.42 14.82
N THR A 628 -38.71 5.13 15.70
CA THR A 628 -39.61 6.24 15.34
C THR A 628 -38.91 7.58 15.16
N GLY A 629 -37.70 7.75 15.72
CA GLY A 629 -36.86 8.92 15.49
C GLY A 629 -36.56 9.10 14.01
N LYS A 630 -37.26 10.05 13.36
CA LYS A 630 -37.09 10.40 11.94
C LYS A 630 -35.61 10.64 11.65
N PRO A 631 -34.96 9.84 10.78
CA PRO A 631 -33.62 10.18 10.32
C PRO A 631 -33.70 11.53 9.61
N LYS A 632 -32.74 12.45 9.87
CA LYS A 632 -32.63 13.69 9.08
C LYS A 632 -32.47 13.28 7.60
N PRO A 633 -33.44 13.59 6.71
CA PRO A 633 -33.60 12.89 5.44
C PRO A 633 -32.44 13.23 4.48
N THR A 634 -31.38 12.42 4.55
CA THR A 634 -30.20 12.53 3.69
C THR A 634 -30.42 11.68 2.45
N THR A 635 -31.50 11.95 1.74
CA THR A 635 -32.01 11.19 0.58
C THR A 635 -31.11 11.38 -0.65
N VAL A 636 -29.91 10.79 -0.60
CA VAL A 636 -28.89 10.88 -1.66
C VAL A 636 -29.01 9.73 -2.67
N LEU A 637 -29.76 8.67 -2.35
CA LEU A 637 -30.03 7.53 -3.25
C LEU A 637 -30.63 7.96 -4.61
N GLY A 638 -31.44 9.02 -4.64
CA GLY A 638 -32.02 9.56 -5.88
C GLY A 638 -31.05 10.31 -6.80
N ALA A 639 -29.83 10.61 -6.34
CA ALA A 639 -28.84 11.39 -7.10
C ALA A 639 -27.83 10.54 -7.90
N LEU A 640 -27.84 9.21 -7.73
CA LEU A 640 -26.78 8.31 -8.23
C LEU A 640 -26.74 8.10 -9.76
N ASN A 641 -27.71 8.61 -10.51
CA ASN A 641 -27.86 8.39 -11.96
C ASN A 641 -27.64 9.66 -12.81
N LYS A 642 -26.84 10.63 -12.36
CA LYS A 642 -26.37 11.75 -13.20
C LYS A 642 -24.86 11.98 -13.03
N PRO A 643 -24.12 12.29 -14.12
CA PRO A 643 -22.72 12.71 -14.00
C PRO A 643 -22.64 14.04 -13.24
N LEU A 644 -21.64 14.17 -12.38
CA LEU A 644 -21.45 15.35 -11.53
C LEU A 644 -20.82 16.49 -12.33
N SER A 645 -21.60 17.54 -12.60
CA SER A 645 -21.07 18.81 -13.10
C SER A 645 -20.33 19.54 -11.97
N ALA A 646 -19.11 20.02 -12.25
CA ALA A 646 -18.22 20.65 -11.27
C ALA A 646 -17.97 22.12 -11.59
N THR A 647 -18.81 23.03 -11.07
CA THR A 647 -18.50 24.47 -11.00
C THR A 647 -19.06 25.10 -9.73
N GLY A 648 -18.20 25.38 -8.75
CA GLY A 648 -18.51 26.32 -7.67
C GLY A 648 -18.20 27.75 -8.12
N LYS A 649 -19.22 28.53 -8.49
CA LYS A 649 -19.02 29.94 -8.86
C LYS A 649 -18.62 30.77 -7.63
N ARG A 650 -17.54 31.54 -7.74
CA ARG A 650 -17.18 32.59 -6.77
C ARG A 650 -18.20 33.74 -6.85
N PRO A 651 -18.53 34.42 -5.73
CA PRO A 651 -19.36 35.61 -5.78
C PRO A 651 -18.57 36.79 -6.37
N TYR A 652 -19.18 37.47 -7.34
CA TYR A 652 -18.76 38.80 -7.79
C TYR A 652 -19.99 39.71 -7.81
N HIS A 653 -19.85 40.92 -7.28
CA HIS A 653 -20.87 41.96 -7.41
C HIS A 653 -21.14 42.27 -8.89
N ARG A 654 -22.41 42.46 -9.25
CA ARG A 654 -22.76 43.30 -10.40
C ARG A 654 -24.05 44.07 -10.16
N THR A 655 -24.03 45.33 -10.57
CA THR A 655 -25.14 46.28 -10.48
C THR A 655 -26.27 45.91 -11.44
N THR A 656 -27.49 46.28 -11.08
CA THR A 656 -28.73 46.06 -11.86
C THR A 656 -28.82 46.92 -13.12
N VAL A 657 -29.14 46.31 -14.26
CA VAL A 657 -30.03 46.84 -15.30
C VAL A 657 -30.89 45.67 -15.82
N SER A 658 -32.10 45.96 -16.28
CA SER A 658 -33.06 45.06 -16.94
C SER A 658 -32.62 44.75 -18.41
N ASP A 659 -33.25 43.91 -19.24
CA ASP A 659 -34.70 43.80 -19.50
C ASP A 659 -35.15 42.58 -20.33
N THR A 660 -36.49 42.46 -20.48
CA THR A 660 -37.25 41.76 -21.55
C THR A 660 -36.96 40.28 -21.91
N VAL A 661 -37.80 39.44 -21.31
CA VAL A 661 -38.42 38.20 -21.82
C VAL A 661 -38.66 38.17 -23.35
N SER A 662 -38.39 37.02 -23.98
CA SER A 662 -39.32 36.37 -24.94
C SER A 662 -38.93 34.91 -25.21
N ASN A 663 -39.95 34.02 -25.24
CA ASN A 663 -39.83 32.60 -25.59
C ASN A 663 -40.82 32.32 -26.74
N THR A 664 -40.41 31.56 -27.76
CA THR A 664 -41.34 30.91 -28.69
C THR A 664 -40.79 29.55 -29.11
N SER A 665 -41.64 28.53 -29.15
CA SER A 665 -41.27 27.13 -29.38
C SER A 665 -41.89 26.58 -30.67
N VAL A 666 -41.11 25.83 -31.45
CA VAL A 666 -41.60 24.94 -32.52
C VAL A 666 -40.85 23.61 -32.44
N ILE A 667 -41.53 22.50 -32.74
CA ILE A 667 -40.99 21.13 -32.74
C ILE A 667 -41.38 20.48 -34.07
N SER A 668 -40.40 19.96 -34.82
CA SER A 668 -40.57 18.79 -35.71
C SER A 668 -39.24 18.31 -36.29
N GLU A 669 -38.82 17.10 -35.88
CA GLU A 669 -38.26 16.02 -36.72
C GLU A 669 -37.32 16.36 -37.90
N SER A 670 -36.04 15.91 -37.82
CA SER A 670 -35.51 14.79 -38.65
C SER A 670 -33.96 14.75 -38.74
N ASP A 671 -33.47 13.51 -38.73
CA ASP A 671 -32.24 13.00 -39.36
C ASP A 671 -30.82 13.37 -38.86
N THR A 672 -29.88 12.64 -39.46
CA THR A 672 -28.55 12.25 -39.01
C THR A 672 -27.44 13.27 -39.28
N THR A 673 -26.54 13.45 -38.30
CA THR A 673 -25.09 13.55 -38.56
C THR A 673 -24.28 13.39 -37.27
N LEU A 674 -23.11 12.75 -37.36
CA LEU A 674 -22.11 12.71 -36.28
C LEU A 674 -21.12 13.87 -36.48
N LEU A 675 -21.13 14.86 -35.57
CA LEU A 675 -20.09 15.88 -35.49
C LEU A 675 -19.35 15.80 -34.16
N MET A 676 -18.05 15.55 -34.23
CA MET A 676 -17.14 15.69 -33.09
C MET A 676 -16.75 17.16 -32.94
N GLN A 677 -17.15 17.80 -31.85
CA GLN A 677 -16.54 19.06 -31.43
C GLN A 677 -15.42 18.79 -30.41
N ARG A 678 -14.25 19.39 -30.68
CA ARG A 678 -13.14 19.49 -29.72
C ARG A 678 -13.44 20.67 -28.78
N ASP A 679 -13.47 20.41 -27.48
CA ASP A 679 -13.33 21.47 -26.47
C ASP A 679 -11.93 21.40 -25.86
N SER A 680 -11.24 22.54 -25.84
CA SER A 680 -9.84 22.64 -25.40
C SER A 680 -9.78 22.88 -23.90
N ILE A 681 -9.42 21.85 -23.13
CA ILE A 681 -9.29 21.94 -21.67
C ILE A 681 -7.95 22.58 -21.31
N SER A 682 -8.01 23.77 -20.69
CA SER A 682 -6.84 24.43 -20.08
C SER A 682 -6.47 23.77 -18.75
N GLU A 683 -5.18 23.72 -18.43
CA GLU A 683 -4.68 23.01 -17.25
C GLU A 683 -5.18 23.60 -15.93
N VAL A 684 -5.53 22.72 -14.98
CA VAL A 684 -5.71 23.06 -13.57
C VAL A 684 -4.90 22.05 -12.75
N SER A 685 -3.96 22.56 -11.94
CA SER A 685 -2.88 21.77 -11.34
C SER A 685 -3.37 20.62 -10.45
N GLU A 686 -2.81 19.42 -10.66
CA GLU A 686 -3.12 18.25 -9.83
C GLU A 686 -2.61 18.39 -8.39
N ILE A 687 -3.48 18.13 -7.42
CA ILE A 687 -3.08 17.97 -6.01
C ILE A 687 -2.40 16.62 -5.84
N GLY A 688 -1.07 16.63 -5.66
CA GLY A 688 -0.22 15.44 -5.74
C GLY A 688 -0.42 14.40 -4.63
N VAL A 689 -1.23 13.36 -4.88
CA VAL A 689 -1.40 12.20 -3.97
C VAL A 689 -1.15 10.86 -4.69
N SER A 690 0.02 10.73 -5.35
CA SER A 690 0.36 9.57 -6.22
C SER A 690 1.58 8.73 -5.79
N GLU A 691 2.03 8.80 -4.52
CA GLU A 691 3.21 8.01 -4.06
C GLU A 691 3.06 6.47 -4.18
N ASN A 692 1.83 5.95 -4.29
CA ASN A 692 1.45 4.53 -4.07
C ASN A 692 0.68 3.87 -5.24
N GLU A 693 0.93 4.29 -6.48
CA GLU A 693 0.93 3.32 -7.59
C GLU A 693 2.32 2.67 -7.70
N GLU A 694 2.49 1.74 -8.65
CA GLU A 694 3.69 0.90 -8.79
C GLU A 694 4.02 -0.03 -7.60
N HIS A 695 3.20 -1.05 -7.40
CA HIS A 695 3.77 -2.38 -7.16
C HIS A 695 3.38 -3.23 -8.37
N PRO A 696 4.28 -4.02 -8.98
CA PRO A 696 3.88 -4.97 -10.01
C PRO A 696 2.86 -5.93 -9.40
N VAL A 697 1.82 -6.27 -10.16
CA VAL A 697 0.83 -7.27 -9.73
C VAL A 697 1.55 -8.62 -9.69
N ARG A 698 1.98 -9.05 -8.50
CA ARG A 698 2.40 -10.44 -8.27
C ARG A 698 1.18 -11.32 -8.53
N MET A 699 1.15 -11.95 -9.70
CA MET A 699 0.29 -13.08 -9.98
C MET A 699 0.46 -14.10 -8.86
N ILE A 700 -0.63 -14.50 -8.21
CA ILE A 700 -0.59 -15.50 -7.14
C ILE A 700 -0.46 -16.88 -7.79
N SER A 701 0.78 -17.25 -8.11
CA SER A 701 1.13 -18.62 -8.49
C SER A 701 1.03 -19.51 -7.25
N VAL A 702 -0.08 -20.25 -7.13
CA VAL A 702 -0.23 -21.29 -6.10
C VAL A 702 0.65 -22.48 -6.51
N THR A 703 1.91 -22.47 -6.08
CA THR A 703 2.76 -23.67 -6.10
C THR A 703 2.33 -24.59 -4.96
N PRO A 704 2.02 -25.88 -5.21
CA PRO A 704 1.58 -26.79 -4.16
C PRO A 704 2.73 -27.08 -3.19
N VAL A 705 2.48 -26.85 -1.89
CA VAL A 705 3.40 -27.25 -0.82
C VAL A 705 3.32 -28.76 -0.65
N LYS A 706 4.46 -29.45 -0.67
CA LYS A 706 4.52 -30.88 -0.33
C LYS A 706 4.16 -31.06 1.15
N CYS A 707 3.21 -31.95 1.44
CA CYS A 707 2.77 -32.23 2.80
C CYS A 707 3.59 -33.38 3.39
N ASP A 708 4.58 -33.05 4.24
CA ASP A 708 5.30 -34.06 5.03
C ASP A 708 4.44 -34.52 6.22
N THR A 709 4.23 -35.82 6.33
CA THR A 709 3.26 -36.42 7.26
C THR A 709 3.86 -36.68 8.64
N VAL A 710 3.72 -35.70 9.55
CA VAL A 710 4.02 -35.90 10.98
C VAL A 710 2.83 -36.56 11.69
N LYS A 711 3.06 -37.76 12.23
CA LYS A 711 2.04 -38.55 12.96
C LYS A 711 1.84 -38.00 14.39
N ASN A 712 0.72 -37.33 14.63
CA ASN A 712 0.22 -37.17 16.00
C ASN A 712 -0.61 -38.39 16.39
N LYS A 713 -0.26 -39.04 17.51
CA LYS A 713 -1.14 -40.01 18.17
C LYS A 713 -2.15 -39.27 19.04
N GLU A 714 -3.39 -39.70 18.98
CA GLU A 714 -4.40 -39.34 19.98
C GLU A 714 -4.05 -40.00 21.33
N VAL A 715 -4.45 -39.36 22.42
CA VAL A 715 -4.46 -39.93 23.76
C VAL A 715 -5.84 -39.72 24.33
N ILE A 716 -6.62 -40.80 24.41
CA ILE A 716 -7.85 -40.88 25.20
C ILE A 716 -7.51 -41.65 26.47
N SER A 717 -8.00 -41.16 27.60
CA SER A 717 -7.84 -41.78 28.91
C SER A 717 -8.76 -42.99 29.04
N ASP A 718 -8.24 -44.11 29.55
CA ASP A 718 -8.94 -44.84 30.61
C ASP A 718 -7.98 -45.69 31.48
N GLN A 719 -8.53 -46.40 32.47
CA GLN A 719 -7.92 -46.56 33.79
C GLN A 719 -7.20 -47.91 34.08
N ILE A 720 -6.63 -47.98 35.30
CA ILE A 720 -6.35 -49.16 36.17
C ILE A 720 -4.87 -49.60 36.34
N SER A 721 -4.53 -49.89 37.62
CA SER A 721 -3.38 -50.63 38.18
C SER A 721 -1.95 -50.06 38.10
N THR A 722 -1.56 -49.47 39.23
CA THR A 722 -0.32 -49.64 40.04
C THR A 722 0.95 -50.36 39.50
N PRO A 723 2.16 -49.94 39.94
CA PRO A 723 3.46 -50.35 39.38
C PRO A 723 4.21 -51.44 40.16
N THR A 724 5.37 -51.88 39.66
CA THR A 724 6.60 -52.07 40.48
C THR A 724 7.85 -52.35 39.62
N LEU A 725 9.02 -51.87 40.09
CA LEU A 725 10.43 -52.25 39.76
C LEU A 725 10.84 -52.29 38.26
N GLY A 726 12.06 -51.96 37.83
CA GLY A 726 13.38 -52.21 38.42
C GLY A 726 14.16 -53.15 37.47
N THR A 727 15.48 -53.15 37.32
CA THR A 727 16.55 -52.57 38.14
C THR A 727 17.87 -52.51 37.33
N GLU A 728 18.72 -51.50 37.57
CA GLU A 728 20.18 -51.41 37.24
C GLU A 728 20.66 -51.49 35.76
N ARG A 729 21.42 -50.49 35.24
CA ARG A 729 22.85 -50.07 35.42
C ARG A 729 23.88 -50.92 34.65
N GLY A 730 24.48 -50.31 33.62
CA GLY A 730 25.79 -50.68 33.03
C GLY A 730 26.71 -49.45 32.95
N LYS A 731 27.99 -49.57 33.31
CA LYS A 731 28.90 -48.41 33.53
C LYS A 731 29.93 -48.21 32.39
N LYS A 732 30.14 -46.93 32.03
CA LYS A 732 31.40 -46.27 31.58
C LYS A 732 32.03 -46.65 30.21
N ARG A 733 32.20 -45.61 29.36
CA ARG A 733 33.47 -45.01 28.80
C ARG A 733 34.65 -45.92 28.33
N PRO A 734 35.56 -45.44 27.43
CA PRO A 734 35.50 -44.26 26.52
C PRO A 734 36.11 -44.44 25.08
N ALA A 735 35.89 -43.42 24.23
CA ALA A 735 36.78 -42.84 23.19
C ALA A 735 37.74 -43.70 22.32
N ALA A 736 37.58 -43.61 20.99
CA ALA A 736 38.65 -43.59 19.97
C ALA A 736 38.14 -43.05 18.61
N SER A 737 39.05 -42.82 17.65
CA SER A 737 38.83 -42.43 16.24
C SER A 737 39.99 -43.04 15.40
N PRO A 738 40.15 -42.78 14.08
CA PRO A 738 39.23 -42.95 12.93
C PRO A 738 39.85 -43.86 11.81
N GLY A 739 39.17 -44.00 10.66
CA GLY A 739 39.70 -44.54 9.39
C GLY A 739 38.71 -44.28 8.23
N THR A 740 39.12 -43.65 7.10
CA THR A 740 39.56 -44.26 5.81
C THR A 740 38.40 -44.90 5.00
N GLU A 741 38.32 -44.84 3.65
CA GLU A 741 39.36 -44.76 2.60
C GLU A 741 39.07 -43.72 1.46
N ASN A 742 39.87 -43.76 0.37
CA ASN A 742 39.95 -42.78 -0.72
C ASN A 742 39.33 -43.26 -2.05
N ILE A 743 39.30 -42.39 -3.08
CA ILE A 743 39.68 -42.72 -4.48
C ILE A 743 40.10 -41.44 -5.27
N HIS A 744 41.05 -41.57 -6.20
CA HIS A 744 41.60 -40.54 -7.11
C HIS A 744 40.95 -40.63 -8.52
N LYS A 745 41.21 -39.81 -9.56
CA LYS A 745 42.41 -39.05 -10.02
C LYS A 745 42.04 -37.88 -10.94
N GLU A 746 42.96 -36.91 -11.06
CA GLU A 746 43.38 -36.28 -12.35
C GLU A 746 44.93 -36.11 -12.35
N PRO A 747 45.59 -36.04 -13.53
CA PRO A 747 47.03 -35.75 -13.70
C PRO A 747 47.28 -34.34 -14.31
N GLU A 748 48.47 -33.79 -14.61
CA GLU A 748 49.88 -34.26 -14.71
C GLU A 748 50.88 -33.30 -13.99
N GLU A 749 52.19 -33.53 -14.16
CA GLU A 749 53.35 -32.79 -13.58
C GLU A 749 53.76 -31.56 -14.46
N LYS A 750 54.85 -30.77 -14.27
CA LYS A 750 56.13 -30.99 -13.56
C LYS A 750 56.93 -29.72 -13.19
N LYS A 751 57.72 -29.87 -12.11
CA LYS A 751 58.61 -28.97 -11.34
C LYS A 751 59.53 -27.96 -12.07
N THR A 752 59.97 -26.95 -11.31
CA THR A 752 61.40 -26.77 -10.92
C THR A 752 61.54 -26.01 -9.57
N ASP A 753 62.71 -26.11 -8.93
CA ASP A 753 63.01 -25.76 -7.52
C ASP A 753 63.57 -24.30 -7.38
N ASP A 754 63.93 -23.66 -6.25
CA ASP A 754 64.13 -24.03 -4.82
C ASP A 754 64.15 -22.74 -3.90
N VAL A 755 64.49 -22.86 -2.59
CA VAL A 755 64.85 -21.82 -1.57
C VAL A 755 63.66 -21.03 -0.92
N VAL A 756 63.16 -21.28 0.31
CA VAL A 756 63.71 -21.25 1.71
C VAL A 756 63.67 -19.85 2.39
N PRO A 757 63.21 -19.66 3.66
CA PRO A 757 62.29 -20.44 4.52
C PRO A 757 61.34 -19.58 5.45
N THR A 758 60.69 -20.23 6.44
CA THR A 758 60.22 -19.65 7.73
C THR A 758 61.06 -20.27 8.89
N PRO A 759 61.10 -19.85 10.20
CA PRO A 759 59.95 -19.80 11.16
C PRO A 759 60.15 -18.77 12.36
N PRO A 760 59.94 -19.01 13.70
CA PRO A 760 59.26 -17.99 14.57
C PRO A 760 60.00 -17.47 15.88
N PRO A 761 59.59 -17.66 17.18
CA PRO A 761 59.18 -16.51 18.03
C PRO A 761 59.69 -16.39 19.51
N LYS A 762 59.31 -15.26 20.19
CA LYS A 762 59.34 -14.92 21.67
C LYS A 762 60.70 -14.33 22.18
N ARG A 763 60.83 -13.37 23.13
CA ARG A 763 60.15 -13.11 24.45
C ARG A 763 60.78 -11.87 25.19
N ARG A 764 60.07 -11.29 26.19
CA ARG A 764 60.54 -10.42 27.34
C ARG A 764 61.10 -8.99 27.09
N GLY A 765 60.74 -8.04 27.97
CA GLY A 765 61.44 -6.74 28.15
C GLY A 765 60.63 -5.65 28.92
N ARG A 766 61.26 -4.97 29.91
CA ARG A 766 60.80 -3.80 30.73
C ARG A 766 62.07 -2.92 30.96
N PRO A 767 62.06 -1.67 31.47
CA PRO A 767 60.95 -0.72 31.71
C PRO A 767 61.14 0.70 31.00
N PRO A 768 61.49 1.87 31.61
CA PRO A 768 60.63 3.06 31.41
C PRO A 768 61.29 4.50 31.28
N LYS A 769 60.41 5.50 31.05
CA LYS A 769 60.38 6.87 31.65
C LYS A 769 61.37 8.02 31.25
N SER A 770 60.74 9.21 31.10
CA SER A 770 61.12 10.58 31.56
C SER A 770 62.30 11.42 30.99
N GLU A 771 61.91 12.60 30.48
CA GLU A 771 62.40 13.97 30.81
C GLU A 771 63.71 14.58 30.25
N SER A 772 63.50 15.43 29.22
CA SER A 772 63.82 16.88 29.21
C SER A 772 65.18 17.43 28.70
N GLN A 773 65.11 18.67 28.16
CA GLN A 773 66.19 19.57 27.68
C GLN A 773 66.98 19.04 26.46
N GLY A 774 67.49 19.84 25.50
CA GLY A 774 67.46 21.27 25.14
C GLY A 774 68.32 21.41 23.85
N SER A 775 68.23 22.36 22.91
CA SER A 775 68.03 23.82 22.98
C SER A 775 68.18 24.46 21.57
N ALA A 776 67.68 25.69 21.35
CA ALA A 776 68.09 26.70 20.32
C ALA A 776 67.98 26.35 18.80
N ALA A 777 67.80 27.29 17.85
CA ALA A 777 67.22 28.66 17.76
C ALA A 777 67.15 29.03 16.23
N LYS A 778 66.75 30.20 15.69
CA LYS A 778 66.26 31.52 16.17
C LYS A 778 65.47 32.20 15.04
N ASN A 779 64.38 32.94 15.35
CA ASN A 779 63.98 34.28 14.85
C ASN A 779 62.46 34.48 15.13
N ASP A 780 62.02 35.44 15.95
CA ASP A 780 62.00 36.92 15.80
C ASP A 780 60.80 37.39 14.93
N ASP A 781 59.95 38.35 15.35
CA ASP A 781 59.87 39.07 16.64
C ASP A 781 58.45 39.64 16.96
N SER A 782 58.24 40.09 18.21
CA SER A 782 57.29 41.09 18.80
C SER A 782 55.87 41.34 18.24
N SER A 783 54.84 41.71 19.01
CA SER A 783 54.62 41.90 20.48
C SER A 783 53.10 41.73 20.77
N LYS A 784 52.64 40.94 21.76
CA LYS A 784 52.54 41.19 23.23
C LYS A 784 51.65 42.40 23.64
N PRO A 785 50.93 42.35 24.80
CA PRO A 785 50.59 41.21 25.66
C PRO A 785 49.13 41.15 26.21
N SER A 786 48.86 40.06 26.93
CA SER A 786 47.62 39.63 27.60
C SER A 786 47.23 40.36 28.90
N GLY A 787 46.00 40.14 29.39
CA GLY A 787 45.58 40.43 30.78
C GLY A 787 44.25 39.80 31.23
N ARG A 788 44.25 39.00 32.32
CA ARG A 788 43.05 38.43 32.98
C ARG A 788 42.59 39.31 34.16
N GLY A 789 41.28 39.45 34.47
CA GLY A 789 40.88 40.06 35.76
C GLY A 789 39.39 40.20 36.14
N ARG A 790 38.86 39.20 36.85
CA ARG A 790 37.93 39.24 38.04
C ARG A 790 37.02 40.47 38.37
N LYS A 791 35.84 40.12 38.95
CA LYS A 791 34.85 40.91 39.75
C LYS A 791 33.84 41.76 38.94
N ARG A 792 32.72 42.28 39.50
CA ARG A 792 31.64 41.80 40.43
C ARG A 792 30.91 43.04 40.99
N ALA A 793 29.59 43.13 40.82
CA ALA A 793 28.71 44.24 41.28
C ALA A 793 28.96 45.59 40.55
N ALA A 794 28.07 46.59 40.57
CA ALA A 794 26.80 46.71 41.31
C ALA A 794 25.69 47.41 40.48
N ALA A 795 24.50 47.47 41.08
CA ALA A 795 23.26 48.03 40.55
C ALA A 795 23.28 49.56 40.27
N SER A 796 22.32 49.98 39.45
CA SER A 796 21.67 51.29 39.53
C SER A 796 20.16 51.07 39.58
N GLN A 797 19.49 51.58 40.62
CA GLN A 797 18.03 51.60 40.69
C GLN A 797 17.50 52.90 40.07
N ASP A 798 16.43 52.78 39.30
CA ASP A 798 15.26 53.65 39.41
C ASP A 798 14.05 52.90 38.80
N GLY A 799 12.80 53.18 39.17
CA GLY A 799 12.36 54.25 40.07
C GLY A 799 11.00 54.80 39.65
N GLY A 800 9.97 53.95 39.59
CA GLY A 800 8.66 54.34 39.04
C GLY A 800 7.57 53.33 39.38
N ALA A 801 6.98 53.47 40.57
CA ALA A 801 5.88 52.62 41.02
C ALA A 801 4.51 53.20 40.59
N GLY A 802 3.58 52.32 40.25
CA GLY A 802 2.17 52.63 40.03
C GLY A 802 1.33 51.38 40.31
N LEU A 803 0.66 51.36 41.47
CA LEU A 803 -0.12 50.22 41.95
C LEU A 803 -1.61 50.53 41.88
N ASP A 804 -2.39 49.63 41.31
CA ASP A 804 -3.56 48.97 41.95
C ASP A 804 -4.03 47.83 41.03
N ALA A 805 -4.21 46.57 41.45
CA ALA A 805 -5.00 45.98 42.54
C ALA A 805 -6.44 45.63 42.09
N GLY A 806 -6.71 44.32 41.90
CA GLY A 806 -7.99 43.82 41.37
C GLY A 806 -8.12 42.29 41.48
N ASN A 807 -8.62 41.80 42.62
CA ASN A 807 -8.75 40.38 42.99
C ASN A 807 -9.62 39.54 42.05
N ALA A 808 -9.19 38.31 41.72
CA ALA A 808 -10.08 37.15 41.57
C ALA A 808 -9.32 35.80 41.73
N LYS A 809 -9.79 34.92 42.64
CA LYS A 809 -9.30 33.54 42.80
C LYS A 809 -10.43 32.55 42.51
N VAL A 810 -10.20 31.56 41.64
CA VAL A 810 -10.87 30.24 41.74
C VAL A 810 -9.86 29.15 41.42
N LYS A 811 -9.90 28.04 42.17
CA LYS A 811 -9.05 26.85 41.97
C LYS A 811 -9.82 25.77 41.21
N ARG A 812 -9.14 24.99 40.36
CA ARG A 812 -9.50 23.58 40.12
C ARG A 812 -8.31 22.69 40.44
N LYS A 813 -8.49 21.76 41.38
CA LYS A 813 -7.55 20.65 41.62
C LYS A 813 -7.81 19.57 40.59
N VAL A 814 -6.76 19.02 39.99
CA VAL A 814 -6.76 17.65 39.48
C VAL A 814 -6.06 16.80 40.54
N LEU A 815 -6.56 15.59 40.82
CA LEU A 815 -6.05 14.73 41.89
C LEU A 815 -5.71 13.36 41.29
N ASN A 816 -4.43 13.17 40.97
CA ASN A 816 -3.89 11.87 40.57
C ASN A 816 -3.81 10.94 41.79
N ALA A 817 -4.30 9.71 41.65
CA ALA A 817 -4.07 8.64 42.61
C ALA A 817 -4.13 7.26 41.91
N ARG A 818 -2.99 6.82 41.33
CA ARG A 818 -2.73 5.40 41.03
C ARG A 818 -1.69 4.91 42.03
N GLN A 819 -2.04 3.91 42.85
CA GLN A 819 -1.04 3.22 43.68
C GLN A 819 -1.47 1.81 44.12
N LYS A 820 -1.58 0.88 43.15
CA LYS A 820 -0.93 -0.43 43.15
C LYS A 820 -1.14 -1.11 41.79
#